data_AF-A0A242KHF7-F1
#
_entry.id   AF-A0A242KHF7-F1
#
_cell.length_a   1.000
_cell.length_b   1.000
_cell.length_c   1.000
_cell.angle_alpha   90.00
_cell.angle_beta   90.00
_cell.angle_gamma   90.00
#
_symmetry.space_group_name_H-M   'P 1'
#
loop_
_entity.id
_entity.type
_entity.pdbx_description
1 polymer ?
#
loop_
_entity_poly.entity_id
_entity_poly.type
_entity_poly.pdbx_seq_one_letter_code
_entity_poly.pdbx_strand_id
1 'polypeptide(L)'
;MKIKKVLVVASVSLLCFPSLFFPVISTSIPVSAIENSVELSRESELMDPLTSTTETKASIFSFEENQEPPIANKQFQLVVRSSQDVSEFVLNLPEGVSIVEDKQSADSKFTNIEGNQWQVWTNSPQMTFSIPLVVEKAGAYEIAVGESKMTLNIQAEESQQTSEQGVTSSEEKETAKTEVSTVEEEASVSSDEKSSTIDTSQNDPEQVTESARSTKEASVQDVANWEEFIRAFVDPSITTINVISDFQTPDNPRLNLTDITTGGTNNPNGGTAFVYLNVANISRNLTVEGNGHQIDFRAITLCFNNITANSSTPWNIALKDLEIYHGNYYGPLTFNDLNVTNQTASQITYHNITNYGNQLIHSPYSSIKISGKSSSKQVSEYTSSFGTWRINALDQTNIYASNLTIVEDAEVELETISAGNLDLGGVVHSNNNFRMEKNSSLNAVSKGNAGEADGTSLLVRRGSVEIDEGAKLNLVPQNLRSAISLRTANSSLRIKEKGVLTIDSKGTKANANGALYNIIWMAAGSNLLVESGSILNIVATEMAASPSNIVHVNGNATVSIGKDATLNIKSDSTSNAQNLMYFASAGSTFEFSDAQEVNLERTGTIAGTSTANGLINIAGSTGLLDIDVQSLKQWARGNFEATPDHSWIPIFNLNLRYTGVVPRIETVSSISQETADSFKQYFTTQNVQRILFEKIPDVEVTIDPLTEDPNEVNSHTITGKANPNSVIRFSGDPAIPSGSITSPDISESEKYHTTADENGDYRYELPEDRRFTAGNTVTAYAFLNGKNDTASTIVEEKIVVAPVDPLDPETEIAPENKPEIPEDQGRLSLDFVSQFNFDTQKISVSDQTYYAQPQRLLNEDGTVNESEERPNFVQISDRRAGNERSGWQLSVTQNEQFRNESGHELIGSEIQLFNQELVTAQGGMAPTLQEETTQRIIPNTKKILLQADEESGTGTWIYRLGNQQTANKSVGLYVPRGTNPEATSYSTTLTWELSAVPGN
;
A
#
# COMPACT_ATOMS: atom_id res chain seq x y z
N MET A 1 -5.08 58.52 -11.23
CA MET A 1 -4.12 59.09 -10.24
C MET A 1 -4.62 58.72 -8.83
N LYS A 2 -3.71 58.27 -7.95
CA LYS A 2 -3.79 58.01 -6.49
C LYS A 2 -5.18 58.14 -5.80
N ILE A 3 -5.80 57.14 -5.15
CA ILE A 3 -5.41 56.18 -4.08
C ILE A 3 -6.05 56.53 -2.71
N LYS A 4 -6.70 55.52 -2.08
CA LYS A 4 -7.07 55.36 -0.64
C LYS A 4 -8.12 56.31 -0.02
N LYS A 5 -8.80 55.96 1.09
CA LYS A 5 -9.33 54.69 1.70
C LYS A 5 -10.02 55.09 3.05
N VAL A 6 -10.50 54.09 3.80
CA VAL A 6 -11.01 54.13 5.21
C VAL A 6 -12.52 54.45 5.29
N LEU A 7 -13.49 53.60 5.67
CA LEU A 7 -13.63 52.29 6.38
C LEU A 7 -14.30 52.45 7.77
N VAL A 8 -15.04 51.40 8.19
CA VAL A 8 -15.71 51.14 9.50
C VAL A 8 -17.14 51.73 9.55
N VAL A 9 -18.26 51.00 9.36
CA VAL A 9 -18.81 49.73 9.94
C VAL A 9 -19.56 49.94 11.27
N ALA A 10 -20.88 49.65 11.29
CA ALA A 10 -21.53 48.72 12.24
C ALA A 10 -23.08 48.71 12.15
N SER A 11 -23.67 47.55 12.50
CA SER A 11 -25.03 47.34 13.07
C SER A 11 -26.28 47.42 12.17
N VAL A 12 -26.91 46.25 11.95
CA VAL A 12 -28.36 46.11 11.65
C VAL A 12 -28.92 44.88 12.40
N SER A 13 -30.16 44.96 12.87
CA SER A 13 -30.86 43.84 13.52
C SER A 13 -32.34 43.75 13.12
N LEU A 14 -32.75 42.55 12.71
CA LEU A 14 -34.07 41.88 12.92
C LEU A 14 -35.39 42.38 12.28
N LEU A 15 -36.32 41.41 12.12
CA LEU A 15 -37.78 41.47 11.87
C LEU A 15 -38.26 41.76 10.41
N CYS A 16 -39.38 41.23 9.88
CA CYS A 16 -40.10 39.93 10.00
C CYS A 16 -41.26 39.88 8.97
N PHE A 17 -41.46 38.73 8.25
CA PHE A 17 -42.70 38.10 7.64
C PHE A 17 -44.02 38.87 7.30
N PRO A 18 -45.03 38.32 6.55
CA PRO A 18 -45.13 37.17 5.58
C PRO A 18 -46.04 37.42 4.31
N SER A 19 -46.41 36.35 3.56
CA SER A 19 -47.62 36.18 2.65
C SER A 19 -47.51 36.58 1.14
N LEU A 20 -48.34 36.15 0.14
CA LEU A 20 -49.47 35.16 0.01
C LEU A 20 -49.76 34.73 -1.50
N PHE A 21 -49.68 33.43 -1.84
CA PHE A 21 -50.42 32.58 -2.86
C PHE A 21 -50.88 33.07 -4.29
N PHE A 22 -50.44 32.34 -5.35
CA PHE A 22 -51.14 31.73 -6.56
C PHE A 22 -52.26 32.46 -7.39
N PRO A 23 -52.70 31.93 -8.58
CA PRO A 23 -52.05 31.22 -9.72
C PRO A 23 -52.48 31.82 -11.12
N VAL A 24 -52.13 31.17 -12.27
CA VAL A 24 -53.03 30.94 -13.45
C VAL A 24 -52.34 30.07 -14.55
N ILE A 25 -53.15 29.41 -15.38
CA ILE A 25 -52.84 28.35 -16.36
C ILE A 25 -52.86 28.88 -17.81
N SER A 26 -52.04 28.34 -18.73
CA SER A 26 -52.49 27.79 -20.05
C SER A 26 -51.40 27.80 -21.15
N THR A 27 -51.48 26.80 -22.03
CA THR A 27 -50.63 26.46 -23.18
C THR A 27 -50.92 27.26 -24.46
N SER A 28 -49.92 27.51 -25.32
CA SER A 28 -49.92 27.08 -26.74
C SER A 28 -48.65 27.52 -27.53
N ILE A 29 -48.33 26.74 -28.56
CA ILE A 29 -47.20 26.84 -29.53
C ILE A 29 -47.81 27.25 -30.91
N PRO A 30 -47.08 27.46 -32.05
CA PRO A 30 -45.69 27.89 -32.35
C PRO A 30 -45.68 29.15 -33.27
N VAL A 31 -44.54 29.50 -33.89
CA VAL A 31 -44.38 29.75 -35.35
C VAL A 31 -42.87 29.83 -35.71
N SER A 32 -42.55 29.48 -36.96
CA SER A 32 -41.21 29.24 -37.52
C SER A 32 -40.65 30.35 -38.43
N ALA A 33 -39.31 30.42 -38.49
CA ALA A 33 -38.45 30.79 -39.64
C ALA A 33 -38.53 32.19 -40.30
N ILE A 34 -37.36 32.71 -40.72
CA ILE A 34 -36.97 33.08 -42.11
C ILE A 34 -35.51 33.61 -42.16
N GLU A 35 -34.88 33.53 -43.33
CA GLU A 35 -33.44 33.62 -43.61
C GLU A 35 -32.88 35.03 -43.92
N ASN A 36 -31.54 35.14 -43.80
CA ASN A 36 -30.55 35.85 -44.65
C ASN A 36 -30.90 37.14 -45.45
N SER A 37 -30.13 38.21 -45.22
CA SER A 37 -29.18 38.89 -46.18
C SER A 37 -28.63 40.20 -45.56
N VAL A 38 -27.31 40.42 -45.39
CA VAL A 38 -26.33 41.05 -46.33
C VAL A 38 -26.65 42.56 -46.57
N GLU A 39 -25.76 43.55 -46.34
CA GLU A 39 -24.48 43.77 -47.04
C GLU A 39 -23.47 44.82 -46.42
N LEU A 40 -22.17 44.51 -46.55
CA LEU A 40 -20.89 45.29 -46.59
C LEU A 40 -20.59 46.62 -45.83
N SER A 41 -19.37 46.70 -45.27
CA SER A 41 -18.22 47.42 -45.93
C SER A 41 -16.82 47.00 -45.41
N ARG A 42 -15.84 46.94 -46.32
CA ARG A 42 -14.37 46.72 -46.11
C ARG A 42 -13.68 47.99 -45.55
N GLU A 43 -12.41 48.05 -45.13
CA GLU A 43 -11.13 47.35 -45.42
C GLU A 43 -10.19 47.56 -44.16
N SER A 44 -9.05 46.92 -43.92
CA SER A 44 -8.09 46.20 -44.77
C SER A 44 -7.25 45.15 -43.99
N GLU A 45 -6.82 44.11 -44.69
CA GLU A 45 -5.63 43.24 -44.51
C GLU A 45 -5.11 42.83 -43.11
N LEU A 46 -5.18 41.53 -42.84
CA LEU A 46 -4.08 40.76 -42.23
C LEU A 46 -3.87 39.48 -43.05
N MET A 47 -2.62 39.10 -43.32
CA MET A 47 -2.28 37.80 -43.92
C MET A 47 -2.05 36.75 -42.82
N ASP A 48 -2.30 35.47 -43.15
CA ASP A 48 -1.80 34.32 -42.42
C ASP A 48 -0.28 34.38 -42.21
N PRO A 49 0.22 33.80 -41.11
CA PRO A 49 0.87 32.50 -41.32
C PRO A 49 0.40 31.38 -40.37
N LEU A 50 0.56 30.16 -40.88
CA LEU A 50 0.39 28.87 -40.21
C LEU A 50 1.18 28.71 -38.89
N THR A 51 0.67 27.79 -38.07
CA THR A 51 1.39 26.96 -37.07
C THR A 51 2.15 27.66 -35.93
N SER A 52 1.53 27.69 -34.75
CA SER A 52 2.16 27.30 -33.47
C SER A 52 1.14 27.37 -32.31
N THR A 53 0.47 26.26 -32.02
CA THR A 53 -0.14 26.03 -30.70
C THR A 53 0.67 24.95 -30.02
N THR A 54 1.75 25.36 -29.34
CA THR A 54 2.48 24.49 -28.42
C THR A 54 1.58 24.15 -27.24
N GLU A 55 1.10 22.92 -27.19
CA GLU A 55 0.67 22.32 -25.93
C GLU A 55 1.88 22.32 -24.98
N THR A 56 1.80 23.09 -23.90
CA THR A 56 2.78 23.02 -22.82
C THR A 56 2.57 21.71 -22.07
N LYS A 57 3.28 20.67 -22.52
CA LYS A 57 3.41 19.39 -21.81
C LYS A 57 3.78 19.67 -20.36
N ALA A 58 3.10 19.01 -19.42
CA ALA A 58 3.41 19.14 -18.00
C ALA A 58 4.88 18.76 -17.74
N SER A 59 5.55 19.51 -16.87
CA SER A 59 6.94 19.23 -16.51
C SER A 59 7.03 17.90 -15.78
N ILE A 60 7.83 16.97 -16.32
CA ILE A 60 8.17 15.73 -15.64
C ILE A 60 9.31 16.06 -14.67
N PHE A 61 9.25 15.53 -13.45
CA PHE A 61 10.28 15.71 -12.45
C PHE A 61 11.00 14.39 -12.18
N SER A 62 12.22 14.45 -11.66
CA SER A 62 12.94 13.29 -11.15
C SER A 62 13.84 13.68 -9.98
N PHE A 63 14.23 12.70 -9.18
CA PHE A 63 15.21 12.86 -8.12
C PHE A 63 16.58 12.38 -8.60
N GLU A 64 17.64 13.06 -8.18
CA GLU A 64 19.00 12.54 -8.32
C GLU A 64 19.32 11.67 -7.09
N GLU A 65 19.91 10.51 -7.31
CA GLU A 65 20.25 9.60 -6.22
C GLU A 65 21.47 10.12 -5.44
N ASN A 66 21.38 10.13 -4.10
CA ASN A 66 22.47 10.62 -3.27
C ASN A 66 23.62 9.61 -3.27
N GLN A 67 24.84 10.06 -3.62
CA GLN A 67 26.04 9.21 -3.65
C GLN A 67 26.43 8.60 -2.29
N GLU A 68 26.00 9.22 -1.19
CA GLU A 68 26.10 8.68 0.16
C GLU A 68 24.73 8.70 0.85
N PRO A 69 24.34 7.65 1.62
CA PRO A 69 23.09 7.62 2.35
C PRO A 69 23.08 8.71 3.45
N PRO A 70 22.02 9.54 3.57
CA PRO A 70 22.00 10.60 4.56
C PRO A 70 21.99 10.07 6.00
N ILE A 71 22.54 10.85 6.94
CA ILE A 71 22.62 10.49 8.36
C ILE A 71 21.59 11.32 9.15
N ALA A 72 20.89 10.68 10.08
CA ALA A 72 19.93 11.33 10.98
C ALA A 72 20.58 12.52 11.72
N ASN A 73 19.82 13.60 11.90
CA ASN A 73 20.23 14.88 12.49
C ASN A 73 21.33 15.64 11.73
N LYS A 74 21.77 15.16 10.55
CA LYS A 74 22.65 15.91 9.63
C LYS A 74 21.88 16.48 8.45
N GLN A 75 22.27 17.68 8.04
CA GLN A 75 21.73 18.32 6.83
C GLN A 75 22.32 17.63 5.59
N PHE A 76 21.48 17.36 4.59
CA PHE A 76 21.88 16.97 3.25
C PHE A 76 21.15 17.80 2.19
N GLN A 77 21.49 17.62 0.92
CA GLN A 77 20.80 18.25 -0.22
C GLN A 77 20.01 17.18 -0.96
N LEU A 78 18.71 17.39 -1.13
CA LEU A 78 17.92 16.66 -2.11
C LEU A 78 18.01 17.40 -3.44
N VAL A 79 18.39 16.71 -4.51
CA VAL A 79 18.42 17.30 -5.86
C VAL A 79 17.21 16.84 -6.66
N VAL A 80 16.40 17.79 -7.10
CA VAL A 80 15.24 17.56 -7.99
C VAL A 80 15.57 18.12 -9.36
N ARG A 81 15.35 17.33 -10.42
CA ARG A 81 15.47 17.73 -11.81
C ARG A 81 14.09 17.86 -12.45
N SER A 82 13.98 18.73 -13.45
CA SER A 82 12.76 18.92 -14.25
C SER A 82 13.07 18.79 -15.74
N SER A 83 12.13 18.27 -16.52
CA SER A 83 12.28 18.06 -17.97
C SER A 83 12.31 19.35 -18.80
N GLN A 84 12.00 20.49 -18.18
CA GLN A 84 12.05 21.83 -18.77
C GLN A 84 12.29 22.88 -17.68
N ASP A 85 12.65 24.10 -18.07
CA ASP A 85 12.84 25.22 -17.13
C ASP A 85 11.53 25.56 -16.39
N VAL A 86 11.51 25.38 -15.08
CA VAL A 86 10.40 25.80 -14.20
C VAL A 86 10.90 26.74 -13.12
N SER A 87 10.02 27.61 -12.62
CA SER A 87 10.32 28.51 -11.48
C SER A 87 9.66 28.06 -10.17
N GLU A 88 8.73 27.10 -10.22
CA GLU A 88 8.04 26.58 -9.04
C GLU A 88 7.52 25.15 -9.22
N PHE A 89 7.41 24.42 -8.10
CA PHE A 89 6.71 23.14 -7.99
C PHE A 89 6.34 22.84 -6.52
N VAL A 90 5.60 21.76 -6.29
CA VAL A 90 5.23 21.27 -4.95
C VAL A 90 5.96 19.97 -4.65
N LEU A 91 6.63 19.91 -3.51
CA LEU A 91 7.31 18.74 -2.97
C LEU A 91 6.52 18.22 -1.76
N ASN A 92 6.22 16.93 -1.75
CA ASN A 92 5.59 16.23 -0.63
C ASN A 92 6.67 15.60 0.26
N LEU A 93 6.73 16.00 1.53
CA LEU A 93 7.68 15.52 2.54
C LEU A 93 6.94 14.88 3.74
N PRO A 94 7.22 13.62 4.10
CA PRO A 94 6.52 12.92 5.18
C PRO A 94 6.91 13.45 6.57
N GLU A 95 6.12 13.08 7.59
CA GLU A 95 6.36 13.49 8.97
C GLU A 95 7.76 13.06 9.46
N GLY A 96 8.52 14.01 10.01
CA GLY A 96 9.92 13.82 10.42
C GLY A 96 10.97 14.25 9.39
N VAL A 97 10.58 14.57 8.15
CA VAL A 97 11.45 15.18 7.13
C VAL A 97 11.14 16.67 7.03
N SER A 98 12.15 17.55 7.11
CA SER A 98 11.94 19.00 7.10
C SER A 98 12.98 19.75 6.27
N ILE A 99 12.56 20.86 5.66
CA ILE A 99 13.46 21.78 4.95
C ILE A 99 14.16 22.69 5.97
N VAL A 100 15.47 22.90 5.80
CA VAL A 100 16.25 23.80 6.67
C VAL A 100 15.94 25.26 6.30
N GLU A 101 14.97 25.86 6.99
CA GLU A 101 14.45 27.21 6.68
C GLU A 101 15.50 28.32 6.75
N ASP A 102 16.53 28.18 7.60
CA ASP A 102 17.67 29.12 7.73
C ASP A 102 18.55 29.22 6.46
N LYS A 103 18.25 28.45 5.40
CA LYS A 103 18.93 28.46 4.11
C LYS A 103 18.11 29.10 2.97
N GLN A 104 16.95 29.70 3.26
CA GLN A 104 16.24 30.52 2.26
C GLN A 104 17.13 31.67 1.76
N SER A 105 17.03 31.98 0.46
CA SER A 105 17.83 33.01 -0.20
C SER A 105 16.95 34.01 -0.95
N ALA A 106 17.55 35.01 -1.59
CA ALA A 106 16.82 35.88 -2.51
C ALA A 106 16.35 35.13 -3.77
N ASP A 107 17.06 34.07 -4.14
CA ASP A 107 16.90 33.34 -5.41
C ASP A 107 16.16 32.01 -5.25
N SER A 108 15.98 31.52 -4.02
CA SER A 108 15.25 30.29 -3.68
C SER A 108 14.46 30.43 -2.38
N LYS A 109 13.19 30.01 -2.40
CA LYS A 109 12.26 30.03 -1.26
C LYS A 109 11.53 28.70 -1.13
N PHE A 110 11.26 28.35 0.12
CA PHE A 110 10.56 27.13 0.51
C PHE A 110 9.44 27.52 1.45
N THR A 111 8.19 27.13 1.16
CA THR A 111 7.02 27.53 1.95
C THR A 111 6.13 26.30 2.18
N ASN A 112 5.88 25.92 3.43
CA ASN A 112 4.86 24.92 3.75
C ASN A 112 3.47 25.50 3.42
N ILE A 113 2.69 24.82 2.57
CA ILE A 113 1.35 25.27 2.18
C ILE A 113 0.30 24.64 3.10
N GLU A 114 0.33 23.31 3.21
CA GLU A 114 -0.59 22.52 4.02
C GLU A 114 0.03 21.14 4.33
N GLY A 115 0.11 20.76 5.60
CA GLY A 115 0.58 19.44 6.04
C GLY A 115 1.97 19.06 5.49
N ASN A 116 2.01 18.01 4.69
CA ASN A 116 3.23 17.47 4.06
C ASN A 116 3.68 18.24 2.80
N GLN A 117 2.94 19.25 2.34
CA GLN A 117 3.20 19.92 1.06
C GLN A 117 4.04 21.20 1.21
N TRP A 118 5.17 21.24 0.50
CA TRP A 118 6.10 22.36 0.45
C TRP A 118 6.19 22.94 -0.96
N GLN A 119 5.88 24.22 -1.13
CA GLN A 119 6.16 24.96 -2.35
C GLN A 119 7.66 25.24 -2.43
N VAL A 120 8.28 24.83 -3.53
CA VAL A 120 9.63 25.22 -3.93
C VAL A 120 9.49 26.31 -5.00
N TRP A 121 10.10 27.48 -4.78
CA TRP A 121 10.07 28.60 -5.73
C TRP A 121 11.47 29.18 -5.94
N THR A 122 11.81 29.53 -7.17
CA THR A 122 13.09 30.18 -7.51
C THR A 122 12.92 31.38 -8.45
N ASN A 123 13.81 32.36 -8.29
CA ASN A 123 13.73 33.68 -8.94
C ASN A 123 14.06 33.68 -10.44
N SER A 124 14.56 32.56 -10.96
CA SER A 124 14.74 32.32 -12.39
C SER A 124 14.33 30.88 -12.72
N PRO A 125 13.67 30.64 -13.87
CA PRO A 125 13.39 29.29 -14.33
C PRO A 125 14.68 28.47 -14.51
N GLN A 126 14.65 27.22 -14.07
CA GLN A 126 15.78 26.29 -14.15
C GLN A 126 15.32 24.82 -14.16
N MET A 127 16.19 23.92 -14.61
CA MET A 127 15.94 22.48 -14.68
C MET A 127 16.43 21.70 -13.45
N THR A 128 17.07 22.32 -12.46
CA THR A 128 17.67 21.62 -11.30
C THR A 128 17.56 22.45 -10.03
N PHE A 129 17.18 21.79 -8.93
CA PHE A 129 16.88 22.41 -7.65
C PHE A 129 17.57 21.64 -6.53
N SER A 130 18.32 22.33 -5.67
CA SER A 130 18.92 21.75 -4.47
C SER A 130 18.14 22.20 -3.24
N ILE A 131 17.57 21.24 -2.50
CA ILE A 131 16.67 21.47 -1.39
C ILE A 131 17.34 20.96 -0.11
N PRO A 132 17.65 21.85 0.85
CA PRO A 132 18.36 21.45 2.07
C PRO A 132 17.39 20.74 3.03
N LEU A 133 17.58 19.44 3.26
CA LEU A 133 16.75 18.63 4.15
C LEU A 133 17.49 18.25 5.43
N VAL A 134 16.72 18.01 6.49
CA VAL A 134 17.14 17.34 7.73
C VAL A 134 16.06 16.33 8.14
N VAL A 135 16.48 15.20 8.72
CA VAL A 135 15.59 14.15 9.22
C VAL A 135 16.05 13.74 10.61
N GLU A 136 15.14 13.74 11.59
CA GLU A 136 15.52 13.57 13.02
C GLU A 136 15.86 12.11 13.41
N LYS A 137 15.33 11.13 12.68
CA LYS A 137 15.43 9.70 13.00
C LYS A 137 15.93 8.90 11.81
N ALA A 138 16.61 7.80 12.09
CA ALA A 138 16.98 6.80 11.09
C ALA A 138 15.73 6.02 10.63
N GLY A 139 15.67 5.66 9.36
CA GLY A 139 14.50 4.99 8.75
C GLY A 139 14.39 5.25 7.25
N ALA A 140 13.38 4.65 6.62
CA ALA A 140 13.05 4.85 5.22
C ALA A 140 11.86 5.83 5.09
N TYR A 141 12.00 6.87 4.26
CA TYR A 141 11.02 7.93 4.10
C TYR A 141 10.69 8.16 2.62
N GLU A 142 9.43 7.96 2.21
CA GLU A 142 8.98 8.24 0.84
C GLU A 142 8.72 9.74 0.65
N ILE A 143 9.38 10.35 -0.35
CA ILE A 143 9.16 11.74 -0.80
C ILE A 143 8.62 11.73 -2.23
N ALA A 144 7.89 12.78 -2.63
CA ALA A 144 7.32 12.86 -3.98
C ALA A 144 7.26 14.28 -4.57
N VAL A 145 7.41 14.40 -5.89
CA VAL A 145 7.15 15.62 -6.67
C VAL A 145 6.38 15.25 -7.93
N GLY A 146 5.16 15.79 -8.07
CA GLY A 146 4.23 15.32 -9.09
C GLY A 146 3.94 13.82 -8.90
N GLU A 147 4.13 13.04 -9.96
CA GLU A 147 3.97 11.57 -9.95
C GLU A 147 5.26 10.83 -9.52
N SER A 148 6.40 11.53 -9.49
CA SER A 148 7.71 10.93 -9.19
C SER A 148 7.91 10.75 -7.69
N LYS A 149 8.38 9.57 -7.29
CA LYS A 149 8.64 9.17 -5.89
C LYS A 149 10.10 8.75 -5.68
N MET A 150 10.60 8.88 -4.45
CA MET A 150 11.90 8.36 -4.02
C MET A 150 11.85 7.97 -2.54
N THR A 151 12.52 6.87 -2.18
CA THR A 151 12.71 6.47 -0.77
C THR A 151 14.05 6.96 -0.27
N LEU A 152 14.04 7.86 0.71
CA LEU A 152 15.24 8.31 1.43
C LEU A 152 15.55 7.33 2.57
N ASN A 153 16.66 6.61 2.47
CA ASN A 153 17.17 5.71 3.51
C ASN A 153 18.14 6.45 4.43
N ILE A 154 17.68 6.82 5.63
CA ILE A 154 18.42 7.61 6.61
C ILE A 154 19.13 6.69 7.61
N GLN A 155 20.45 6.79 7.70
CA GLN A 155 21.30 6.03 8.63
C GLN A 155 21.33 6.67 10.03
N ALA A 156 21.64 5.86 11.04
CA ALA A 156 21.86 6.35 12.40
C ALA A 156 23.23 7.06 12.52
N GLU A 157 23.34 8.07 13.39
CA GLU A 157 24.61 8.73 13.65
C GLU A 157 25.50 7.85 14.55
N GLU A 158 26.61 7.34 14.00
CA GLU A 158 27.55 6.51 14.74
C GLU A 158 28.28 7.32 15.83
N SER A 159 28.08 6.91 17.09
CA SER A 159 28.78 7.49 18.23
C SER A 159 30.22 6.99 18.30
N GLN A 160 31.20 7.85 17.98
CA GLN A 160 32.61 7.56 18.25
C GLN A 160 32.85 7.44 19.78
N GLN A 161 32.98 6.21 20.28
CA GLN A 161 33.47 5.95 21.63
C GLN A 161 34.96 5.63 21.62
N THR A 162 35.70 6.39 22.40
CA THR A 162 37.15 6.26 22.58
C THR A 162 37.50 5.01 23.40
N SER A 163 38.62 4.38 23.06
CA SER A 163 39.13 3.16 23.68
C SER A 163 39.54 3.32 25.16
N GLU A 164 39.24 2.30 25.98
CA GLU A 164 40.11 1.91 27.10
C GLU A 164 40.07 0.38 27.33
N GLN A 165 41.20 -0.22 27.68
CA GLN A 165 41.41 -1.68 27.70
C GLN A 165 41.13 -2.29 29.09
N GLY A 166 40.61 -3.53 29.15
CA GLY A 166 40.56 -4.26 30.43
C GLY A 166 39.85 -5.62 30.49
N VAL A 167 40.45 -6.68 29.94
CA VAL A 167 40.65 -8.03 30.57
C VAL A 167 39.44 -8.62 31.38
N THR A 168 38.76 -9.73 31.02
CA THR A 168 39.27 -11.10 30.71
C THR A 168 38.17 -12.05 30.20
N SER A 169 38.55 -13.14 29.50
CA SER A 169 37.93 -14.50 29.39
C SER A 169 36.41 -14.63 29.15
N SER A 170 35.86 -15.13 28.02
CA SER A 170 36.10 -16.36 27.21
C SER A 170 35.13 -17.52 27.52
N GLU A 171 34.94 -18.41 26.53
CA GLU A 171 34.01 -19.58 26.45
C GLU A 171 32.56 -19.17 26.10
N GLU A 172 32.13 -19.19 24.83
CA GLU A 172 31.90 -20.30 23.86
C GLU A 172 30.52 -20.98 23.95
N LYS A 173 29.76 -20.89 22.84
CA LYS A 173 29.13 -21.97 22.02
C LYS A 173 28.23 -23.05 22.71
N GLU A 174 27.21 -23.65 22.09
CA GLU A 174 26.67 -23.59 20.71
C GLU A 174 25.19 -24.11 20.65
N THR A 175 24.38 -23.48 19.80
CA THR A 175 23.30 -23.98 18.88
C THR A 175 22.37 -25.19 19.11
N ALA A 176 21.22 -25.08 18.40
CA ALA A 176 20.27 -26.11 17.90
C ALA A 176 19.13 -26.53 18.85
N LYS A 177 17.84 -26.39 18.50
CA LYS A 177 17.02 -27.03 17.42
C LYS A 177 16.94 -28.56 17.61
N THR A 178 15.80 -29.25 17.44
CA THR A 178 14.64 -29.03 16.53
C THR A 178 13.37 -29.76 17.05
N GLU A 179 12.16 -29.38 16.58
CA GLU A 179 10.97 -30.20 16.15
C GLU A 179 10.55 -31.54 16.84
N VAL A 180 9.30 -32.05 16.80
CA VAL A 180 7.88 -31.60 16.54
C VAL A 180 6.95 -32.81 16.92
N SER A 181 5.61 -32.66 16.79
CA SER A 181 4.55 -33.71 16.80
C SER A 181 4.20 -34.38 18.15
N THR A 182 3.00 -34.18 18.75
CA THR A 182 1.61 -34.58 18.39
C THR A 182 1.32 -36.09 18.44
N VAL A 183 0.35 -36.51 19.27
CA VAL A 183 -1.00 -36.97 18.88
C VAL A 183 -1.85 -37.32 20.12
N GLU A 184 -3.16 -37.11 19.94
CA GLU A 184 -4.38 -37.40 20.70
C GLU A 184 -4.45 -38.66 21.60
N GLU A 185 -5.30 -38.62 22.65
CA GLU A 185 -6.51 -39.47 22.71
C GLU A 185 -7.54 -38.96 23.75
N GLU A 186 -8.83 -38.99 23.39
CA GLU A 186 -9.97 -38.78 24.31
C GLU A 186 -10.47 -40.11 24.91
N ALA A 187 -11.18 -40.09 26.06
CA ALA A 187 -12.50 -40.75 26.22
C ALA A 187 -13.09 -40.72 27.66
N SER A 188 -14.11 -39.88 27.84
CA SER A 188 -15.44 -40.17 28.44
C SER A 188 -15.67 -40.84 29.83
N VAL A 189 -16.36 -40.06 30.70
CA VAL A 189 -17.70 -40.36 31.32
C VAL A 189 -17.87 -41.53 32.32
N SER A 190 -18.23 -41.21 33.57
CA SER A 190 -19.59 -41.47 34.17
C SER A 190 -19.71 -41.03 35.65
N SER A 191 -20.95 -41.00 36.15
CA SER A 191 -21.41 -40.40 37.42
C SER A 191 -21.40 -41.35 38.63
N ASP A 192 -21.57 -40.81 39.85
CA ASP A 192 -22.79 -41.05 40.67
C ASP A 192 -22.80 -40.27 42.02
N GLU A 193 -23.93 -40.36 42.74
CA GLU A 193 -24.47 -39.34 43.63
C GLU A 193 -24.06 -39.37 45.13
N LYS A 194 -24.25 -38.20 45.77
CA LYS A 194 -24.77 -37.94 47.14
C LYS A 194 -24.60 -39.00 48.26
N SER A 195 -24.14 -38.51 49.42
CA SER A 195 -24.98 -38.58 50.63
C SER A 195 -24.66 -37.46 51.62
N SER A 196 -25.63 -37.13 52.47
CA SER A 196 -25.65 -35.98 53.40
C SER A 196 -25.80 -36.41 54.87
N THR A 197 -25.29 -35.58 55.80
CA THR A 197 -25.86 -35.19 57.12
C THR A 197 -24.74 -34.49 57.94
N ILE A 198 -24.83 -33.21 58.28
CA ILE A 198 -25.62 -32.57 59.38
C ILE A 198 -25.20 -33.08 60.78
N ASP A 199 -24.48 -32.25 61.55
CA ASP A 199 -25.08 -31.57 62.71
C ASP A 199 -24.29 -30.29 63.09
N THR A 200 -24.70 -29.61 64.16
CA THR A 200 -24.66 -28.15 64.32
C THR A 200 -23.82 -27.67 65.53
N SER A 201 -23.32 -26.44 65.49
CA SER A 201 -23.76 -25.33 66.38
C SER A 201 -22.75 -24.17 66.53
N GLN A 202 -23.31 -22.97 66.37
CA GLN A 202 -22.90 -21.60 66.72
C GLN A 202 -21.69 -21.36 67.66
N ASN A 203 -20.83 -20.41 67.30
CA ASN A 203 -20.81 -19.08 67.95
C ASN A 203 -20.07 -18.01 67.11
N ASP A 204 -20.36 -16.75 67.43
CA ASP A 204 -20.17 -15.53 66.61
C ASP A 204 -18.77 -14.85 66.86
N PRO A 205 -18.42 -13.64 66.35
CA PRO A 205 -17.16 -13.46 65.61
C PRO A 205 -16.16 -12.47 66.24
N GLU A 206 -14.87 -12.58 65.92
CA GLU A 206 -13.90 -11.54 66.31
C GLU A 206 -12.72 -11.36 65.32
N GLN A 207 -12.64 -10.12 64.81
CA GLN A 207 -11.49 -9.37 64.27
C GLN A 207 -10.16 -10.08 63.92
N VAL A 208 -9.93 -10.39 62.64
CA VAL A 208 -8.60 -10.53 61.99
C VAL A 208 -8.79 -10.28 60.47
N THR A 209 -8.12 -9.40 59.71
CA THR A 209 -7.14 -8.33 60.00
C THR A 209 -7.25 -7.22 58.95
N GLU A 210 -7.42 -5.98 59.41
CA GLU A 210 -7.28 -4.75 58.63
C GLU A 210 -5.79 -4.35 58.56
N SER A 211 -4.98 -5.02 57.73
CA SER A 211 -3.52 -4.76 57.64
C SER A 211 -2.84 -5.20 56.32
N ALA A 212 -3.50 -5.00 55.17
CA ALA A 212 -2.89 -5.19 53.85
C ALA A 212 -3.14 -4.03 52.86
N ARG A 213 -3.67 -2.90 53.33
CA ARG A 213 -4.08 -1.74 52.49
C ARG A 213 -3.18 -0.53 52.73
N SER A 214 -1.88 -0.66 52.46
CA SER A 214 -0.85 0.32 52.83
C SER A 214 0.14 0.69 51.71
N THR A 215 -0.33 0.79 50.47
CA THR A 215 0.38 1.48 49.35
C THR A 215 -0.56 1.99 48.25
N LYS A 216 -1.88 2.11 48.50
CA LYS A 216 -2.79 2.70 47.49
C LYS A 216 -2.65 4.22 47.42
N GLU A 217 -2.61 4.73 46.20
CA GLU A 217 -2.71 6.16 45.92
C GLU A 217 -4.05 6.69 46.46
N ALA A 218 -4.02 7.88 47.06
CA ALA A 218 -5.17 8.44 47.78
C ALA A 218 -6.40 8.75 46.89
N SER A 219 -6.23 8.72 45.57
CA SER A 219 -7.28 8.91 44.57
C SER A 219 -7.94 7.62 44.06
N VAL A 220 -7.53 6.44 44.59
CA VAL A 220 -8.07 5.13 44.21
C VAL A 220 -8.89 4.52 45.34
N GLN A 221 -10.19 4.32 45.11
CA GLN A 221 -11.11 3.73 46.09
C GLN A 221 -11.56 2.33 45.65
N ASP A 222 -11.36 1.32 46.49
CA ASP A 222 -12.00 0.00 46.25
C ASP A 222 -13.47 0.03 46.64
N VAL A 223 -14.28 -0.69 45.86
CA VAL A 223 -15.72 -0.85 46.11
C VAL A 223 -16.14 -2.30 45.88
N ALA A 224 -16.92 -2.83 46.82
CA ALA A 224 -17.46 -4.19 46.80
C ALA A 224 -19.01 -4.21 46.82
N ASN A 225 -19.66 -3.04 46.88
CA ASN A 225 -21.11 -2.92 46.88
C ASN A 225 -21.58 -1.55 46.37
N TRP A 226 -22.90 -1.43 46.15
CA TRP A 226 -23.54 -0.22 45.66
C TRP A 226 -23.36 1.02 46.55
N GLU A 227 -23.32 0.89 47.88
CA GLU A 227 -23.14 2.06 48.76
C GLU A 227 -21.74 2.66 48.57
N GLU A 228 -20.71 1.81 48.59
CA GLU A 228 -19.32 2.19 48.35
C GLU A 228 -19.13 2.79 46.95
N PHE A 229 -19.74 2.18 45.92
CA PHE A 229 -19.72 2.66 44.54
C PHE A 229 -20.27 4.08 44.42
N ILE A 230 -21.45 4.36 44.98
CA ILE A 230 -22.07 5.69 44.93
C ILE A 230 -21.30 6.72 45.76
N ARG A 231 -20.76 6.34 46.93
CA ARG A 231 -19.91 7.23 47.74
C ARG A 231 -18.64 7.62 47.01
N ALA A 232 -17.96 6.66 46.36
CA ALA A 232 -16.78 6.93 45.54
C ALA A 232 -17.11 7.80 44.30
N PHE A 233 -18.29 7.63 43.71
CA PHE A 233 -18.76 8.47 42.59
C PHE A 233 -18.90 9.96 42.98
N VAL A 234 -19.41 10.26 44.18
CA VAL A 234 -19.61 11.64 44.63
C VAL A 234 -18.40 12.30 45.27
N ASP A 235 -17.36 11.55 45.64
CA ASP A 235 -16.13 12.11 46.20
C ASP A 235 -15.22 12.68 45.08
N PRO A 236 -15.01 14.01 44.98
CA PRO A 236 -14.22 14.60 43.91
C PRO A 236 -12.72 14.32 44.01
N SER A 237 -12.23 13.75 45.13
CA SER A 237 -10.82 13.36 45.29
C SER A 237 -10.50 12.00 44.66
N ILE A 238 -11.52 11.17 44.40
CA ILE A 238 -11.36 9.85 43.80
C ILE A 238 -11.37 9.95 42.27
N THR A 239 -10.25 9.63 41.63
CA THR A 239 -10.13 9.55 40.16
C THR A 239 -10.34 8.13 39.64
N THR A 240 -10.19 7.11 40.49
CA THR A 240 -10.35 5.71 40.10
C THR A 240 -11.20 4.94 41.13
N ILE A 241 -12.30 4.38 40.67
CA ILE A 241 -13.15 3.44 41.40
C ILE A 241 -12.73 2.03 40.98
N ASN A 242 -12.16 1.26 41.90
CA ASN A 242 -11.66 -0.08 41.65
C ASN A 242 -12.68 -1.11 42.17
N VAL A 243 -13.35 -1.83 41.27
CA VAL A 243 -14.30 -2.88 41.64
C VAL A 243 -13.52 -4.12 42.06
N ILE A 244 -13.84 -4.68 43.23
CA ILE A 244 -13.14 -5.83 43.83
C ILE A 244 -14.07 -7.01 44.18
N SER A 245 -15.34 -6.90 43.83
CA SER A 245 -16.37 -7.93 43.98
C SER A 245 -17.51 -7.61 43.02
N ASP A 246 -18.18 -8.65 42.53
CA ASP A 246 -19.46 -8.49 41.85
C ASP A 246 -20.49 -7.90 42.84
N PHE A 247 -21.37 -7.03 42.37
CA PHE A 247 -22.51 -6.56 43.17
C PHE A 247 -23.74 -6.19 42.33
N GLN A 248 -24.91 -6.22 42.97
CA GLN A 248 -26.14 -5.64 42.43
C GLN A 248 -26.56 -4.39 43.20
N THR A 249 -27.40 -3.58 42.56
CA THR A 249 -28.11 -2.49 43.21
C THR A 249 -29.21 -3.04 44.13
N PRO A 250 -29.28 -2.65 45.42
CA PRO A 250 -30.23 -3.22 46.37
C PRO A 250 -31.68 -2.80 46.09
N ASP A 251 -32.64 -3.46 46.76
CA ASP A 251 -34.08 -3.19 46.63
C ASP A 251 -34.45 -1.73 46.97
N ASN A 252 -33.73 -1.12 47.93
CA ASN A 252 -33.72 0.33 48.15
C ASN A 252 -32.35 0.90 47.75
N PRO A 253 -32.22 1.47 46.53
CA PRO A 253 -30.95 1.94 45.99
C PRO A 253 -30.45 3.24 46.64
N ARG A 254 -31.22 3.81 47.59
CA ARG A 254 -30.85 5.01 48.35
C ARG A 254 -30.70 4.74 49.85
N LEU A 255 -30.69 3.47 50.27
CA LEU A 255 -30.36 3.10 51.65
C LEU A 255 -28.99 3.69 52.01
N ASN A 256 -28.91 4.40 53.14
CA ASN A 256 -27.73 5.15 53.63
C ASN A 256 -27.20 6.28 52.72
N LEU A 257 -27.76 6.51 51.53
CA LEU A 257 -27.26 7.45 50.51
C LEU A 257 -28.14 8.71 50.36
N THR A 258 -29.11 8.94 51.24
CA THR A 258 -30.13 10.01 51.10
C THR A 258 -29.59 11.42 51.29
N ASP A 259 -28.39 11.56 51.82
CA ASP A 259 -27.61 12.78 52.00
C ASP A 259 -26.93 13.25 50.70
N ILE A 260 -26.50 12.30 49.86
CA ILE A 260 -25.75 12.56 48.62
C ILE A 260 -26.53 12.25 47.32
N THR A 261 -27.68 11.59 47.42
CA THR A 261 -28.56 11.26 46.28
C THR A 261 -29.99 11.74 46.46
N THR A 262 -30.70 11.97 45.34
CA THR A 262 -32.16 12.12 45.28
C THR A 262 -32.78 11.07 44.35
N GLY A 263 -34.12 11.01 44.24
CA GLY A 263 -34.83 10.04 43.38
C GLY A 263 -35.46 8.85 44.10
N GLY A 264 -35.66 7.75 43.36
CA GLY A 264 -36.44 6.59 43.78
C GLY A 264 -35.81 5.76 44.90
N THR A 265 -36.64 5.14 45.74
CA THR A 265 -36.22 4.28 46.87
C THR A 265 -36.59 2.81 46.67
N ASN A 266 -37.00 2.43 45.45
CA ASN A 266 -37.47 1.09 45.11
C ASN A 266 -36.79 0.63 43.82
N ASN A 267 -36.44 -0.66 43.71
CA ASN A 267 -35.79 -1.27 42.54
C ASN A 267 -36.67 -2.39 41.92
N PRO A 268 -37.70 -2.04 41.11
CA PRO A 268 -38.67 -3.01 40.59
C PRO A 268 -38.08 -3.96 39.52
N ASN A 269 -38.65 -5.15 39.35
CA ASN A 269 -38.34 -6.01 38.19
C ASN A 269 -39.20 -5.61 36.98
N GLY A 270 -38.62 -5.42 35.79
CA GLY A 270 -39.34 -4.94 34.59
C GLY A 270 -39.82 -3.49 34.64
N GLY A 271 -39.40 -2.72 35.64
CA GLY A 271 -39.74 -1.30 35.79
C GLY A 271 -38.55 -0.37 35.51
N THR A 272 -38.72 0.92 35.78
CA THR A 272 -37.62 1.88 35.88
C THR A 272 -37.64 2.60 37.23
N ALA A 273 -36.46 2.97 37.70
CA ALA A 273 -36.25 3.93 38.76
C ALA A 273 -34.94 4.69 38.53
N PHE A 274 -34.86 5.89 39.09
CA PHE A 274 -33.81 6.86 38.81
C PHE A 274 -33.19 7.30 40.13
N VAL A 275 -31.86 7.23 40.24
CA VAL A 275 -31.09 7.72 41.38
C VAL A 275 -30.20 8.84 40.89
N TYR A 276 -30.38 10.03 41.44
CA TYR A 276 -29.71 11.24 40.99
C TYR A 276 -28.58 11.61 41.95
N LEU A 277 -27.35 11.71 41.46
CA LEU A 277 -26.24 12.29 42.21
C LEU A 277 -26.54 13.77 42.49
N ASN A 278 -26.42 14.20 43.75
CA ASN A 278 -26.90 15.51 44.19
C ASN A 278 -25.86 16.35 44.95
N VAL A 279 -24.57 16.05 44.77
CA VAL A 279 -23.44 16.84 45.31
C VAL A 279 -22.95 17.82 44.24
N ALA A 280 -22.56 19.03 44.64
CA ALA A 280 -22.24 20.12 43.70
C ALA A 280 -20.78 20.10 43.20
N ASN A 281 -20.56 20.39 41.92
CA ASN A 281 -19.23 20.60 41.30
C ASN A 281 -18.25 19.41 41.45
N ILE A 282 -18.73 18.18 41.30
CA ILE A 282 -17.97 16.92 41.48
C ILE A 282 -17.51 16.26 40.17
N SER A 283 -17.86 16.84 39.01
CA SER A 283 -17.46 16.30 37.71
C SER A 283 -15.96 16.42 37.46
N ARG A 284 -15.41 15.39 36.81
CA ARG A 284 -13.97 15.15 36.65
C ARG A 284 -13.70 14.04 35.64
N ASN A 285 -12.43 13.80 35.34
CA ASN A 285 -11.96 12.53 34.80
C ASN A 285 -12.14 11.45 35.88
N LEU A 286 -12.91 10.39 35.58
CA LEU A 286 -13.21 9.30 36.51
C LEU A 286 -13.14 7.96 35.79
N THR A 287 -12.26 7.07 36.23
CA THR A 287 -12.20 5.69 35.75
C THR A 287 -12.94 4.77 36.72
N VAL A 288 -13.85 3.95 36.23
CA VAL A 288 -14.35 2.76 36.92
C VAL A 288 -13.60 1.58 36.32
N GLU A 289 -12.69 1.01 37.12
CA GLU A 289 -11.91 -0.18 36.77
C GLU A 289 -12.66 -1.41 37.28
N GLY A 290 -13.17 -2.22 36.36
CA GLY A 290 -14.03 -3.37 36.67
C GLY A 290 -13.26 -4.63 37.06
N ASN A 291 -12.03 -4.80 36.59
CA ASN A 291 -11.22 -6.02 36.80
C ASN A 291 -11.92 -7.33 36.38
N GLY A 292 -12.88 -7.26 35.44
CA GLY A 292 -13.71 -8.39 35.02
C GLY A 292 -14.95 -8.66 35.88
N HIS A 293 -15.25 -7.81 36.88
CA HIS A 293 -16.41 -7.98 37.76
C HIS A 293 -17.73 -7.58 37.12
N GLN A 294 -18.81 -8.10 37.71
CA GLN A 294 -20.19 -7.86 37.32
C GLN A 294 -20.84 -6.74 38.15
N ILE A 295 -21.53 -5.81 37.49
CA ILE A 295 -22.44 -4.85 38.14
C ILE A 295 -23.86 -4.98 37.57
N ASP A 296 -24.82 -5.38 38.41
CA ASP A 296 -26.24 -5.44 38.06
C ASP A 296 -27.02 -4.24 38.62
N PHE A 297 -27.36 -3.30 37.74
CA PHE A 297 -28.13 -2.10 38.06
C PHE A 297 -29.62 -2.38 38.25
N ARG A 298 -30.13 -3.55 37.84
CA ARG A 298 -31.58 -3.86 37.82
C ARG A 298 -32.36 -2.71 37.16
N ALA A 299 -33.45 -2.22 37.75
CA ALA A 299 -34.24 -1.13 37.17
C ALA A 299 -33.63 0.27 37.37
N ILE A 300 -32.46 0.38 38.00
CA ILE A 300 -31.84 1.68 38.32
C ILE A 300 -31.05 2.19 37.12
N THR A 301 -31.17 3.50 36.88
CA THR A 301 -30.16 4.25 36.14
C THR A 301 -29.57 5.32 37.06
N LEU A 302 -28.27 5.53 36.97
CA LEU A 302 -27.54 6.56 37.70
C LEU A 302 -27.56 7.87 36.90
N CYS A 303 -28.33 8.82 37.39
CA CYS A 303 -28.54 10.14 36.80
C CYS A 303 -27.56 11.16 37.40
N PHE A 304 -27.06 12.06 36.54
CA PHE A 304 -26.17 13.15 36.94
C PHE A 304 -26.93 14.47 36.91
N ASN A 305 -27.41 14.97 38.06
CA ASN A 305 -28.06 16.29 38.12
C ASN A 305 -27.09 17.36 37.63
N ASN A 306 -27.61 18.39 36.95
CA ASN A 306 -26.80 19.52 36.48
C ASN A 306 -25.94 20.22 37.55
N ILE A 307 -26.32 20.13 38.84
CA ILE A 307 -25.50 20.66 39.96
C ILE A 307 -24.14 19.95 40.10
N THR A 308 -24.04 18.69 39.67
CA THR A 308 -22.80 17.90 39.73
C THR A 308 -21.70 18.43 38.81
N ALA A 309 -22.08 19.15 37.74
CA ALA A 309 -21.16 19.61 36.72
C ALA A 309 -20.40 20.88 37.12
N ASN A 310 -19.08 20.81 37.04
CA ASN A 310 -18.12 21.90 37.08
C ASN A 310 -17.69 22.22 35.64
N SER A 311 -17.89 23.45 35.18
CA SER A 311 -17.56 23.86 33.80
C SER A 311 -16.05 23.80 33.46
N SER A 312 -15.18 23.80 34.47
CA SER A 312 -13.73 23.67 34.27
C SER A 312 -13.24 22.23 34.21
N THR A 313 -14.05 21.27 34.67
CA THR A 313 -13.75 19.83 34.69
C THR A 313 -15.03 19.06 34.38
N PRO A 314 -15.51 19.04 33.11
CA PRO A 314 -16.74 18.31 32.76
C PRO A 314 -16.61 16.81 33.04
N TRP A 315 -17.74 16.09 33.04
CA TRP A 315 -17.72 14.65 33.30
C TRP A 315 -17.04 13.92 32.16
N ASN A 316 -15.96 13.21 32.47
CA ASN A 316 -15.27 12.33 31.52
C ASN A 316 -15.08 10.98 32.19
N ILE A 317 -16.03 10.07 31.97
CA ILE A 317 -16.12 8.80 32.68
C ILE A 317 -15.63 7.68 31.77
N ALA A 318 -14.63 6.91 32.20
CA ALA A 318 -14.24 5.67 31.56
C ALA A 318 -14.77 4.49 32.37
N LEU A 319 -15.60 3.65 31.77
CA LEU A 319 -15.98 2.34 32.30
C LEU A 319 -15.08 1.30 31.61
N LYS A 320 -14.32 0.54 32.39
CA LYS A 320 -13.37 -0.44 31.89
C LYS A 320 -13.64 -1.83 32.44
N ASP A 321 -13.49 -2.85 31.59
CA ASP A 321 -13.33 -4.26 31.99
C ASP A 321 -14.47 -4.73 32.93
N LEU A 322 -15.73 -4.47 32.53
CA LEU A 322 -16.96 -4.75 33.30
C LEU A 322 -17.94 -5.62 32.51
N GLU A 323 -18.63 -6.50 33.24
CA GLU A 323 -19.89 -7.09 32.81
C GLU A 323 -21.06 -6.30 33.43
N ILE A 324 -21.90 -5.69 32.58
CA ILE A 324 -22.96 -4.78 33.01
C ILE A 324 -24.32 -5.38 32.71
N TYR A 325 -25.20 -5.35 33.71
CA TYR A 325 -26.58 -5.79 33.59
C TYR A 325 -27.55 -4.68 34.02
N HIS A 326 -28.60 -4.44 33.25
CA HIS A 326 -29.62 -3.44 33.61
C HIS A 326 -30.96 -3.64 32.87
N GLY A 327 -32.05 -3.25 33.54
CA GLY A 327 -33.40 -3.24 32.98
C GLY A 327 -33.90 -1.87 32.52
N ASN A 328 -33.25 -0.78 32.95
CA ASN A 328 -33.67 0.59 32.69
C ASN A 328 -33.44 1.02 31.23
N TYR A 329 -34.42 1.69 30.61
CA TYR A 329 -34.34 2.16 29.23
C TYR A 329 -33.35 3.31 28.99
N TYR A 330 -32.86 4.02 30.02
CA TYR A 330 -31.80 5.02 29.84
C TYR A 330 -30.38 4.47 29.94
N GLY A 331 -30.24 3.16 30.17
CA GLY A 331 -28.96 2.52 30.48
C GLY A 331 -28.64 2.50 31.97
N PRO A 332 -27.47 1.96 32.35
CA PRO A 332 -27.01 1.93 33.74
C PRO A 332 -26.60 3.32 34.24
N LEU A 333 -26.12 4.20 33.36
CA LEU A 333 -25.72 5.59 33.65
C LEU A 333 -26.29 6.52 32.55
N THR A 334 -26.69 7.75 32.92
CA THR A 334 -27.17 8.76 31.95
C THR A 334 -26.82 10.19 32.32
N PHE A 335 -26.32 10.97 31.34
CA PHE A 335 -26.11 12.42 31.46
C PHE A 335 -27.35 13.25 31.07
N ASN A 336 -28.53 12.64 30.86
CA ASN A 336 -29.75 13.32 30.41
C ASN A 336 -30.25 14.45 31.35
N ASP A 337 -29.86 14.41 32.63
CA ASP A 337 -30.22 15.42 33.65
C ASP A 337 -29.18 16.55 33.82
N LEU A 338 -28.11 16.54 33.01
CA LEU A 338 -27.25 17.71 32.81
C LEU A 338 -27.95 18.71 31.88
N ASN A 339 -27.65 20.01 32.04
CA ASN A 339 -28.05 20.97 31.02
C ASN A 339 -27.26 20.72 29.72
N VAL A 340 -27.81 21.21 28.60
CA VAL A 340 -27.26 21.01 27.25
C VAL A 340 -25.75 21.31 27.17
N THR A 341 -25.31 22.45 27.70
CA THR A 341 -23.89 22.87 27.69
C THR A 341 -22.99 21.87 28.42
N ASN A 342 -23.40 21.45 29.62
CA ASN A 342 -22.65 20.52 30.45
C ASN A 342 -22.67 19.10 29.86
N GLN A 343 -23.79 18.68 29.26
CA GLN A 343 -23.90 17.39 28.58
C GLN A 343 -23.00 17.31 27.34
N THR A 344 -22.94 18.38 26.52
CA THR A 344 -22.04 18.45 25.36
C THR A 344 -20.56 18.49 25.74
N ALA A 345 -20.22 19.11 26.88
CA ALA A 345 -18.84 19.07 27.39
C ALA A 345 -18.45 17.71 27.98
N SER A 346 -19.41 16.80 28.22
CA SER A 346 -19.20 15.53 28.91
C SER A 346 -19.06 14.34 27.95
N GLN A 347 -18.26 13.36 28.36
CA GLN A 347 -17.91 12.17 27.60
C GLN A 347 -18.03 10.90 28.45
N ILE A 348 -18.46 9.80 27.83
CA ILE A 348 -18.31 8.45 28.39
C ILE A 348 -17.50 7.58 27.43
N THR A 349 -16.54 6.85 27.97
CA THR A 349 -15.77 5.83 27.26
C THR A 349 -16.12 4.46 27.83
N TYR A 350 -16.46 3.52 26.94
CA TYR A 350 -16.60 2.09 27.25
C TYR A 350 -15.35 1.37 26.74
N HIS A 351 -14.69 0.58 27.59
CA HIS A 351 -13.51 -0.21 27.25
C HIS A 351 -13.68 -1.64 27.75
N ASN A 352 -13.60 -2.64 26.87
CA ASN A 352 -13.83 -4.06 27.21
C ASN A 352 -15.14 -4.29 28.00
N ILE A 353 -16.26 -3.77 27.50
CA ILE A 353 -17.55 -3.82 28.19
C ILE A 353 -18.47 -4.87 27.58
N THR A 354 -19.02 -5.76 28.40
CA THR A 354 -20.10 -6.66 27.99
C THR A 354 -21.39 -6.22 28.66
N ASN A 355 -22.39 -5.78 27.87
CA ASN A 355 -23.66 -5.27 28.37
C ASN A 355 -24.84 -6.17 27.97
N TYR A 356 -25.61 -6.62 28.96
CA TYR A 356 -26.86 -7.37 28.80
C TYR A 356 -28.02 -6.63 29.44
N GLY A 357 -28.97 -6.18 28.63
CA GLY A 357 -30.06 -5.38 29.19
C GLY A 357 -30.91 -4.66 28.17
N ASN A 358 -31.07 -3.37 28.39
CA ASN A 358 -31.77 -2.44 27.50
C ASN A 358 -30.75 -1.63 26.68
N GLN A 359 -31.12 -0.42 26.25
CA GLN A 359 -30.21 0.60 25.74
C GLN A 359 -28.96 0.82 26.63
N LEU A 360 -27.75 0.70 26.08
CA LEU A 360 -26.49 0.95 26.81
C LEU A 360 -26.40 2.37 27.33
N ILE A 361 -26.87 3.37 26.57
CA ILE A 361 -26.90 4.76 27.02
C ILE A 361 -27.90 5.64 26.27
N HIS A 362 -28.66 6.41 27.05
CA HIS A 362 -29.44 7.55 26.58
C HIS A 362 -28.78 8.86 27.03
N SER A 363 -28.12 9.59 26.12
CA SER A 363 -27.44 10.86 26.42
C SER A 363 -27.31 11.72 25.15
N PRO A 364 -28.42 12.33 24.66
CA PRO A 364 -28.56 12.85 23.30
C PRO A 364 -27.63 14.01 22.91
N TYR A 365 -26.94 14.64 23.87
CA TYR A 365 -25.98 15.72 23.62
C TYR A 365 -24.51 15.34 23.90
N SER A 366 -24.23 14.16 24.45
CA SER A 366 -22.88 13.72 24.87
C SER A 366 -22.10 13.00 23.76
N SER A 367 -20.78 13.01 23.88
CA SER A 367 -19.90 12.18 23.04
C SER A 367 -19.62 10.83 23.70
N ILE A 368 -19.69 9.75 22.94
CA ILE A 368 -19.42 8.38 23.40
C ILE A 368 -18.20 7.82 22.66
N LYS A 369 -17.32 7.13 23.38
CA LYS A 369 -16.24 6.32 22.82
C LYS A 369 -16.42 4.85 23.19
N ILE A 370 -16.10 3.95 22.27
CA ILE A 370 -16.04 2.50 22.53
C ILE A 370 -14.68 1.98 22.07
N SER A 371 -14.01 1.21 22.92
CA SER A 371 -12.64 0.72 22.71
C SER A 371 -12.48 -0.72 23.21
N GLY A 372 -11.42 -1.39 22.75
CA GLY A 372 -11.18 -2.80 23.08
C GLY A 372 -12.29 -3.71 22.55
N LYS A 373 -12.53 -4.85 23.22
CA LYS A 373 -13.55 -5.84 22.82
C LYS A 373 -14.85 -5.61 23.60
N SER A 374 -15.82 -4.93 23.01
CA SER A 374 -17.06 -4.52 23.69
C SER A 374 -18.32 -5.06 22.99
N SER A 375 -19.36 -5.37 23.76
CA SER A 375 -20.65 -5.78 23.21
C SER A 375 -21.83 -5.21 24.00
N SER A 376 -22.94 -4.91 23.31
CA SER A 376 -24.22 -4.56 23.94
C SER A 376 -25.37 -5.29 23.25
N LYS A 377 -25.98 -6.21 23.98
CA LYS A 377 -27.05 -7.08 23.48
C LYS A 377 -28.32 -6.86 24.27
N GLN A 378 -29.34 -6.34 23.61
CA GLN A 378 -30.64 -6.20 24.23
C GLN A 378 -31.32 -7.56 24.40
N VAL A 379 -31.73 -7.87 25.62
CA VAL A 379 -32.42 -9.13 25.97
C VAL A 379 -33.63 -8.82 26.83
N SER A 380 -34.80 -9.37 26.49
CA SER A 380 -36.06 -9.06 27.20
C SER A 380 -36.04 -9.50 28.67
N GLU A 381 -35.24 -10.52 28.97
CA GLU A 381 -34.96 -11.06 30.29
C GLU A 381 -33.46 -11.46 30.31
N TYR A 382 -32.74 -11.08 31.37
CA TYR A 382 -31.33 -11.41 31.58
C TYR A 382 -31.14 -12.16 32.90
N THR A 383 -30.02 -12.85 33.05
CA THR A 383 -29.62 -13.49 34.31
C THR A 383 -28.21 -13.05 34.69
N SER A 384 -28.09 -12.47 35.87
CA SER A 384 -26.83 -12.12 36.54
C SER A 384 -26.51 -13.13 37.64
N SER A 385 -25.36 -12.99 38.32
CA SER A 385 -25.02 -13.78 39.51
C SER A 385 -25.99 -13.57 40.68
N PHE A 386 -26.88 -12.57 40.59
CA PHE A 386 -27.84 -12.19 41.63
C PHE A 386 -29.29 -12.61 41.33
N GLY A 387 -29.57 -13.09 40.11
CA GLY A 387 -30.89 -13.59 39.72
C GLY A 387 -31.29 -13.24 38.28
N THR A 388 -32.55 -13.50 37.96
CA THR A 388 -33.14 -13.26 36.64
C THR A 388 -34.07 -12.04 36.68
N TRP A 389 -33.85 -11.09 35.76
CA TRP A 389 -34.52 -9.80 35.73
C TRP A 389 -35.01 -9.45 34.33
N ARG A 390 -36.05 -8.62 34.24
CA ARG A 390 -36.66 -8.15 32.99
C ARG A 390 -36.33 -6.71 32.74
N ILE A 391 -36.19 -6.37 31.46
CA ILE A 391 -36.03 -4.99 31.01
C ILE A 391 -37.39 -4.30 30.90
N ASN A 392 -37.41 -2.96 30.94
CA ASN A 392 -38.66 -2.20 30.96
C ASN A 392 -39.35 -2.05 29.59
N ALA A 393 -38.56 -1.91 28.52
CA ALA A 393 -39.03 -1.63 27.16
C ALA A 393 -38.23 -2.45 26.13
N LEU A 394 -38.78 -2.69 24.93
CA LEU A 394 -38.16 -3.53 23.89
C LEU A 394 -37.76 -2.74 22.62
N ASP A 395 -38.09 -1.46 22.58
CA ASP A 395 -38.09 -0.58 21.40
C ASP A 395 -37.10 0.59 21.51
N GLN A 396 -36.13 0.48 22.40
CA GLN A 396 -35.06 1.45 22.62
C GLN A 396 -33.84 1.16 21.75
N THR A 397 -33.05 2.17 21.42
CA THR A 397 -31.82 1.97 20.64
C THR A 397 -30.68 1.41 21.51
N ASN A 398 -29.54 1.00 20.95
CA ASN A 398 -28.40 0.63 21.80
C ASN A 398 -27.69 1.88 22.33
N ILE A 399 -27.50 2.89 21.49
CA ILE A 399 -26.82 4.15 21.84
C ILE A 399 -27.60 5.34 21.28
N TYR A 400 -28.07 6.23 22.17
CA TYR A 400 -28.58 7.54 21.79
C TYR A 400 -27.59 8.60 22.30
N ALA A 401 -26.83 9.20 21.38
CA ALA A 401 -25.75 10.14 21.67
C ALA A 401 -25.80 11.36 20.74
N SER A 402 -24.88 12.32 20.91
CA SER A 402 -24.57 13.27 19.83
C SER A 402 -23.51 12.67 18.89
N ASN A 403 -22.38 12.23 19.45
CA ASN A 403 -21.25 11.70 18.69
C ASN A 403 -20.89 10.31 19.20
N LEU A 404 -20.48 9.42 18.29
CA LEU A 404 -19.96 8.10 18.62
C LEU A 404 -18.66 7.86 17.86
N THR A 405 -17.61 7.51 18.61
CA THR A 405 -16.34 7.04 18.07
C THR A 405 -16.10 5.60 18.47
N ILE A 406 -15.96 4.71 17.48
CA ILE A 406 -15.34 3.41 17.67
C ILE A 406 -13.83 3.63 17.51
N VAL A 407 -13.09 3.37 18.59
CA VAL A 407 -11.66 3.72 18.72
C VAL A 407 -10.79 2.72 17.94
N GLU A 408 -9.58 3.13 17.57
CA GLU A 408 -8.59 2.31 16.87
C GLU A 408 -8.46 0.89 17.46
N ASP A 409 -8.35 -0.10 16.57
CA ASP A 409 -8.29 -1.56 16.87
C ASP A 409 -9.45 -2.14 17.72
N ALA A 410 -10.54 -1.40 17.97
CA ALA A 410 -11.68 -1.91 18.75
C ALA A 410 -12.51 -2.96 17.98
N GLU A 411 -13.13 -3.88 18.72
CA GLU A 411 -14.10 -4.86 18.21
C GLU A 411 -15.43 -4.66 18.94
N VAL A 412 -16.49 -4.32 18.20
CA VAL A 412 -17.77 -3.94 18.78
C VAL A 412 -18.95 -4.72 18.20
N GLU A 413 -19.78 -5.29 19.08
CA GLU A 413 -20.97 -6.08 18.73
C GLU A 413 -22.24 -5.45 19.32
N LEU A 414 -23.18 -5.00 18.49
CA LEU A 414 -24.44 -4.38 18.92
C LEU A 414 -25.67 -5.14 18.40
N GLU A 415 -26.63 -5.42 19.28
CA GLU A 415 -27.86 -6.15 18.93
C GLU A 415 -29.09 -5.56 19.64
N THR A 416 -30.18 -5.32 18.89
CA THR A 416 -31.46 -4.80 19.43
C THR A 416 -32.62 -5.79 19.30
N ILE A 417 -33.69 -5.58 20.08
CA ILE A 417 -34.91 -6.41 20.02
C ILE A 417 -35.94 -5.85 19.03
N SER A 418 -36.32 -4.58 19.14
CA SER A 418 -37.37 -3.98 18.28
C SER A 418 -37.12 -2.52 17.88
N ALA A 419 -35.85 -2.07 17.91
CA ALA A 419 -35.40 -0.75 17.47
C ALA A 419 -34.24 -0.80 16.46
N GLY A 420 -33.74 0.37 16.06
CA GLY A 420 -32.44 0.54 15.41
C GLY A 420 -31.28 0.63 16.41
N ASN A 421 -30.03 0.45 15.98
CA ASN A 421 -28.88 0.36 16.91
C ASN A 421 -28.32 1.71 17.40
N LEU A 422 -28.25 2.71 16.53
CA LEU A 422 -27.58 3.98 16.82
C LEU A 422 -28.48 5.17 16.42
N ASP A 423 -28.83 6.02 17.40
CA ASP A 423 -29.48 7.32 17.16
C ASP A 423 -28.51 8.46 17.51
N LEU A 424 -27.98 9.14 16.50
CA LEU A 424 -27.07 10.27 16.68
C LEU A 424 -27.80 11.60 16.49
N GLY A 425 -28.27 12.15 17.61
CA GLY A 425 -28.51 13.58 17.76
C GLY A 425 -29.71 14.02 18.59
N GLY A 426 -29.47 14.82 19.63
CA GLY A 426 -30.48 15.76 20.10
C GLY A 426 -30.74 16.89 19.09
N VAL A 427 -31.97 17.42 19.08
CA VAL A 427 -32.52 18.29 18.01
C VAL A 427 -31.76 19.62 17.78
N VAL A 428 -30.87 20.02 18.70
CA VAL A 428 -30.32 21.38 18.80
C VAL A 428 -28.84 21.50 18.37
N HIS A 429 -28.10 20.40 18.21
CA HIS A 429 -26.63 20.44 18.01
C HIS A 429 -26.21 20.39 16.54
N SER A 430 -25.09 21.03 16.20
CA SER A 430 -24.63 21.15 14.81
C SER A 430 -23.86 19.93 14.29
N ASN A 431 -23.19 19.17 15.16
CA ASN A 431 -22.23 18.14 14.80
C ASN A 431 -22.53 16.84 15.57
N ASN A 432 -23.25 15.92 14.94
CA ASN A 432 -23.55 14.58 15.44
C ASN A 432 -22.90 13.56 14.50
N ASN A 433 -21.64 13.20 14.75
CA ASN A 433 -20.85 12.37 13.84
C ASN A 433 -20.71 10.94 14.35
N PHE A 434 -20.73 9.99 13.42
CA PHE A 434 -20.23 8.63 13.63
C PHE A 434 -18.83 8.53 13.03
N ARG A 435 -17.86 8.06 13.82
CA ARG A 435 -16.51 7.78 13.33
C ARG A 435 -16.07 6.39 13.76
N MET A 436 -15.48 5.64 12.84
CA MET A 436 -14.66 4.47 13.15
C MET A 436 -13.21 4.84 12.86
N GLU A 437 -12.36 4.73 13.88
CA GLU A 437 -10.91 4.93 13.75
C GLU A 437 -10.24 3.66 13.16
N LYS A 438 -8.95 3.77 12.84
CA LYS A 438 -8.18 2.79 12.05
C LYS A 438 -8.35 1.34 12.55
N ASN A 439 -8.45 0.40 11.61
CA ASN A 439 -8.63 -1.05 11.81
C ASN A 439 -9.85 -1.50 12.66
N SER A 440 -10.61 -0.59 13.26
CA SER A 440 -11.69 -0.93 14.18
C SER A 440 -12.85 -1.63 13.48
N SER A 441 -13.64 -2.39 14.22
CA SER A 441 -14.77 -3.15 13.68
C SER A 441 -16.04 -2.96 14.51
N LEU A 442 -17.17 -2.86 13.80
CA LEU A 442 -18.50 -2.78 14.39
C LEU A 442 -19.47 -3.65 13.60
N ASN A 443 -20.07 -4.63 14.26
CA ASN A 443 -21.21 -5.39 13.76
C ASN A 443 -22.49 -4.94 14.50
N ALA A 444 -23.51 -4.51 13.75
CA ALA A 444 -24.76 -4.00 14.32
C ALA A 444 -26.00 -4.67 13.70
N VAL A 445 -26.67 -5.52 14.49
CA VAL A 445 -27.88 -6.26 14.10
C VAL A 445 -29.13 -5.53 14.59
N SER A 446 -29.90 -4.95 13.66
CA SER A 446 -31.08 -4.14 13.98
C SER A 446 -32.37 -4.91 13.67
N LYS A 447 -33.05 -5.42 14.70
CA LYS A 447 -34.26 -6.24 14.53
C LYS A 447 -35.55 -5.41 14.46
N GLY A 448 -35.49 -4.13 14.83
CA GLY A 448 -36.64 -3.23 14.83
C GLY A 448 -37.24 -2.94 13.47
N ASN A 449 -38.54 -2.65 13.47
CA ASN A 449 -39.25 -2.07 12.33
C ASN A 449 -39.95 -0.75 12.69
N ALA A 450 -39.74 -0.28 13.91
CA ALA A 450 -40.19 0.96 14.54
C ALA A 450 -39.25 1.23 15.74
N GLY A 451 -39.74 1.87 16.81
CA GLY A 451 -38.96 2.19 18.00
C GLY A 451 -38.02 3.39 17.81
N GLU A 452 -37.05 3.53 18.71
CA GLU A 452 -35.98 4.52 18.59
C GLU A 452 -35.11 4.29 17.34
N ALA A 453 -34.38 5.34 16.94
CA ALA A 453 -33.78 5.49 15.61
C ALA A 453 -34.77 5.29 14.43
N ASP A 454 -36.09 5.32 14.68
CA ASP A 454 -37.16 4.90 13.76
C ASP A 454 -36.98 3.46 13.22
N GLY A 455 -36.18 2.62 13.89
CA GLY A 455 -35.76 1.29 13.41
C GLY A 455 -34.52 1.28 12.50
N THR A 456 -33.87 2.42 12.27
CA THR A 456 -32.68 2.58 11.41
C THR A 456 -31.42 2.06 12.10
N SER A 457 -30.55 1.27 11.43
CA SER A 457 -29.32 0.80 12.09
C SER A 457 -28.41 1.94 12.57
N LEU A 458 -28.18 2.94 11.72
CA LEU A 458 -27.46 4.17 12.01
C LEU A 458 -28.25 5.39 11.53
N LEU A 459 -28.98 6.03 12.44
CA LEU A 459 -29.66 7.29 12.20
C LEU A 459 -28.74 8.45 12.58
N VAL A 460 -28.29 9.23 11.59
CA VAL A 460 -27.54 10.46 11.83
C VAL A 460 -28.43 11.66 11.56
N ARG A 461 -28.88 12.33 12.63
CA ARG A 461 -29.84 13.42 12.49
C ARG A 461 -29.19 14.68 11.91
N ARG A 462 -27.94 14.99 12.28
CA ARG A 462 -27.21 16.22 11.91
C ARG A 462 -25.69 16.02 11.91
N GLY A 463 -25.12 15.40 10.88
CA GLY A 463 -23.67 15.17 10.80
C GLY A 463 -23.29 14.13 9.74
N SER A 464 -22.09 13.59 9.84
CA SER A 464 -21.50 12.67 8.85
C SER A 464 -21.14 11.31 9.45
N VAL A 465 -20.88 10.35 8.56
CA VAL A 465 -20.39 9.00 8.85
C VAL A 465 -19.02 8.87 8.21
N GLU A 466 -18.00 8.58 9.01
CA GLU A 466 -16.62 8.40 8.58
C GLU A 466 -16.09 7.04 9.05
N ILE A 467 -15.57 6.25 8.11
CA ILE A 467 -14.93 4.96 8.36
C ILE A 467 -13.47 5.12 7.93
N ASP A 468 -12.55 5.15 8.90
CA ASP A 468 -11.12 5.34 8.64
C ASP A 468 -10.44 4.10 8.06
N GLU A 469 -9.13 4.22 7.82
CA GLU A 469 -8.30 3.24 7.14
C GLU A 469 -8.48 1.82 7.72
N GLY A 470 -8.78 0.84 6.86
CA GLY A 470 -8.93 -0.58 7.27
C GLY A 470 -10.10 -0.90 8.21
N ALA A 471 -10.90 0.09 8.64
CA ALA A 471 -12.01 -0.11 9.57
C ALA A 471 -13.22 -0.78 8.90
N LYS A 472 -14.00 -1.56 9.67
CA LYS A 472 -15.01 -2.51 9.15
C LYS A 472 -16.38 -2.34 9.82
N LEU A 473 -17.31 -1.70 9.12
CA LEU A 473 -18.71 -1.55 9.55
C LEU A 473 -19.59 -2.60 8.88
N ASN A 474 -20.24 -3.46 9.66
CA ASN A 474 -21.28 -4.38 9.19
C ASN A 474 -22.64 -4.01 9.79
N LEU A 475 -23.63 -3.73 8.94
CA LEU A 475 -24.99 -3.39 9.35
C LEU A 475 -25.97 -4.45 8.85
N VAL A 476 -26.76 -5.02 9.75
CA VAL A 476 -27.77 -6.05 9.42
C VAL A 476 -29.18 -5.54 9.78
N PRO A 477 -29.78 -4.63 8.99
CA PRO A 477 -31.14 -4.15 9.20
C PRO A 477 -32.19 -5.18 8.76
N GLN A 478 -33.16 -5.43 9.62
CA GLN A 478 -34.32 -6.29 9.33
C GLN A 478 -35.54 -5.48 8.88
N ASN A 479 -36.56 -6.16 8.35
CA ASN A 479 -37.88 -5.61 8.01
C ASN A 479 -37.88 -4.43 7.01
N LEU A 480 -36.88 -4.36 6.12
CA LEU A 480 -36.60 -3.22 5.22
C LEU A 480 -36.61 -1.86 5.92
N ARG A 481 -35.88 -1.78 7.03
CA ARG A 481 -35.45 -0.50 7.59
C ARG A 481 -34.17 0.00 6.92
N SER A 482 -34.01 1.32 6.96
CA SER A 482 -32.78 1.97 6.52
C SER A 482 -31.59 1.48 7.34
N ALA A 483 -30.47 1.17 6.66
CA ALA A 483 -29.20 0.90 7.33
C ALA A 483 -28.59 2.23 7.80
N ILE A 484 -28.51 3.22 6.91
CA ILE A 484 -27.91 4.53 7.16
C ILE A 484 -28.85 5.63 6.69
N SER A 485 -29.18 6.56 7.58
CA SER A 485 -30.10 7.67 7.30
C SER A 485 -29.48 9.00 7.72
N LEU A 486 -28.97 9.78 6.77
CA LEU A 486 -28.35 11.09 6.99
C LEU A 486 -29.39 12.20 6.78
N ARG A 487 -29.99 12.69 7.88
CA ARG A 487 -31.21 13.53 7.83
C ARG A 487 -30.98 15.00 7.46
N THR A 488 -29.74 15.50 7.48
CA THR A 488 -29.42 16.91 7.25
C THR A 488 -28.66 17.10 5.94
N ALA A 489 -28.91 18.21 5.26
CA ALA A 489 -28.26 18.55 4.00
C ALA A 489 -26.74 18.75 4.16
N ASN A 490 -25.99 18.42 3.11
CA ASN A 490 -24.52 18.49 3.08
C ASN A 490 -23.81 17.58 4.09
N SER A 491 -24.41 16.42 4.40
CA SER A 491 -23.76 15.34 5.16
C SER A 491 -22.79 14.55 4.26
N SER A 492 -21.89 13.76 4.84
CA SER A 492 -21.05 12.82 4.10
C SER A 492 -21.16 11.41 4.66
N LEU A 493 -21.16 10.42 3.77
CA LEU A 493 -20.79 9.03 4.07
C LEU A 493 -19.44 8.79 3.38
N ARG A 494 -18.37 8.67 4.17
CA ARG A 494 -16.99 8.52 3.70
C ARG A 494 -16.39 7.22 4.20
N ILE A 495 -15.96 6.38 3.27
CA ILE A 495 -15.16 5.18 3.52
C ILE A 495 -13.75 5.50 3.03
N LYS A 496 -12.79 5.58 3.96
CA LYS A 496 -11.39 5.87 3.63
C LYS A 496 -10.64 4.63 3.16
N GLU A 497 -9.40 4.82 2.75
CA GLU A 497 -8.54 3.78 2.15
C GLU A 497 -8.64 2.41 2.85
N LYS A 498 -8.90 1.33 2.08
CA LYS A 498 -9.08 -0.05 2.59
C LYS A 498 -10.21 -0.25 3.63
N GLY A 499 -11.00 0.77 3.95
CA GLY A 499 -12.17 0.66 4.82
C GLY A 499 -13.28 -0.19 4.18
N VAL A 500 -14.14 -0.78 5.00
CA VAL A 500 -15.21 -1.70 4.54
C VAL A 500 -16.54 -1.32 5.18
N LEU A 501 -17.56 -1.08 4.35
CA LEU A 501 -18.97 -1.03 4.76
C LEU A 501 -19.73 -2.16 4.09
N THR A 502 -20.22 -3.11 4.89
CA THR A 502 -21.15 -4.16 4.46
C THR A 502 -22.54 -3.92 5.03
N ILE A 503 -23.56 -4.08 4.20
CA ILE A 503 -24.97 -3.99 4.58
C ILE A 503 -25.72 -5.22 4.06
N ASP A 504 -26.21 -6.06 4.97
CA ASP A 504 -27.06 -7.22 4.68
C ASP A 504 -28.51 -6.92 5.13
N SER A 505 -29.33 -6.43 4.20
CA SER A 505 -30.69 -5.97 4.46
C SER A 505 -31.73 -7.01 4.06
N LYS A 506 -32.65 -7.33 4.98
CA LYS A 506 -33.64 -8.40 4.81
C LYS A 506 -35.08 -7.95 5.05
N GLY A 507 -36.00 -8.58 4.32
CA GLY A 507 -37.45 -8.59 4.56
C GLY A 507 -38.30 -7.96 3.45
N THR A 508 -39.63 -7.97 3.63
CA THR A 508 -40.61 -7.44 2.66
C THR A 508 -41.37 -6.22 3.20
N LYS A 509 -41.53 -5.16 2.39
CA LYS A 509 -42.60 -4.14 2.56
C LYS A 509 -43.06 -3.55 1.22
N ALA A 510 -44.35 -3.25 1.13
CA ALA A 510 -44.92 -2.53 -0.01
C ALA A 510 -44.92 -1.01 0.24
N ASN A 511 -44.47 -0.24 -0.75
CA ASN A 511 -44.72 1.20 -0.94
C ASN A 511 -44.14 2.18 0.10
N ALA A 512 -42.81 2.37 0.10
CA ALA A 512 -42.22 3.66 0.51
C ALA A 512 -40.83 3.89 -0.07
N ASN A 513 -40.60 5.07 -0.64
CA ASN A 513 -39.28 5.70 -0.73
C ASN A 513 -39.22 6.80 0.34
N GLY A 514 -38.05 7.00 0.95
CA GLY A 514 -37.83 7.97 2.02
C GLY A 514 -36.88 7.46 3.11
N ALA A 515 -36.56 8.35 4.04
CA ALA A 515 -35.46 8.22 5.01
C ALA A 515 -35.54 7.06 6.03
N LEU A 516 -36.60 6.23 5.97
CA LEU A 516 -36.81 5.06 6.83
C LEU A 516 -36.80 3.73 6.07
N TYR A 517 -36.73 3.78 4.74
CA TYR A 517 -37.04 2.65 3.85
C TYR A 517 -35.99 2.45 2.76
N ASN A 518 -35.30 3.51 2.34
CA ASN A 518 -34.10 3.37 1.51
C ASN A 518 -32.96 2.85 2.39
N ILE A 519 -32.18 1.88 1.88
CA ILE A 519 -31.13 1.23 2.66
C ILE A 519 -30.07 2.26 3.07
N ILE A 520 -29.62 3.08 2.12
CA ILE A 520 -28.91 4.32 2.39
C ILE A 520 -29.79 5.48 1.92
N TRP A 521 -30.14 6.38 2.85
CA TRP A 521 -30.81 7.64 2.54
C TRP A 521 -29.97 8.83 2.95
N MET A 522 -29.83 9.81 2.05
CA MET A 522 -29.12 11.05 2.32
C MET A 522 -29.96 12.26 1.89
N ALA A 523 -29.89 13.36 2.66
CA ALA A 523 -30.52 14.62 2.29
C ALA A 523 -29.75 15.35 1.16
N ALA A 524 -30.33 16.43 0.64
CA ALA A 524 -29.75 17.23 -0.44
C ALA A 524 -28.30 17.69 -0.17
N GLY A 525 -27.46 17.70 -1.21
CA GLY A 525 -26.07 18.17 -1.14
C GLY A 525 -25.12 17.20 -0.42
N SER A 526 -25.58 16.00 -0.05
CA SER A 526 -24.76 15.02 0.65
C SER A 526 -23.93 14.19 -0.31
N ASN A 527 -22.74 13.78 0.13
CA ASN A 527 -21.77 13.05 -0.70
C ASN A 527 -21.51 11.63 -0.18
N LEU A 528 -21.33 10.68 -1.10
CA LEU A 528 -20.87 9.32 -0.81
C LEU A 528 -19.48 9.13 -1.43
N LEU A 529 -18.48 8.90 -0.59
CA LEU A 529 -17.09 8.78 -1.00
C LEU A 529 -16.57 7.41 -0.60
N VAL A 530 -16.05 6.65 -1.56
CA VAL A 530 -15.47 5.32 -1.38
C VAL A 530 -14.03 5.40 -1.91
N GLU A 531 -13.07 5.63 -1.02
CA GLU A 531 -11.67 5.92 -1.36
C GLU A 531 -10.89 4.67 -1.81
N SER A 532 -9.61 4.86 -2.14
CA SER A 532 -8.77 3.84 -2.78
C SER A 532 -8.77 2.50 -2.03
N GLY A 533 -8.94 1.39 -2.76
CA GLY A 533 -8.97 0.04 -2.19
C GLY A 533 -10.10 -0.23 -1.17
N SER A 534 -11.04 0.69 -0.96
CA SER A 534 -12.14 0.54 0.02
C SER A 534 -13.37 -0.14 -0.59
N ILE A 535 -14.26 -0.67 0.26
CA ILE A 535 -15.38 -1.52 -0.16
C ILE A 535 -16.71 -1.00 0.40
N LEU A 536 -17.66 -0.74 -0.50
CA LEU A 536 -19.09 -0.61 -0.19
C LEU A 536 -19.86 -1.79 -0.78
N ASN A 537 -20.30 -2.70 0.08
CA ASN A 537 -21.06 -3.90 -0.28
C ASN A 537 -22.47 -3.84 0.29
N ILE A 538 -23.49 -3.83 -0.56
CA ILE A 538 -24.91 -3.79 -0.18
C ILE A 538 -25.65 -4.96 -0.81
N VAL A 539 -26.21 -5.82 0.04
CA VAL A 539 -27.03 -6.96 -0.37
C VAL A 539 -28.43 -6.78 0.23
N ALA A 540 -29.43 -6.68 -0.65
CA ALA A 540 -30.83 -6.49 -0.28
C ALA A 540 -31.66 -7.70 -0.74
N THR A 541 -32.14 -8.49 0.22
CA THR A 541 -32.85 -9.75 -0.03
C THR A 541 -34.23 -9.78 0.61
N GLU A 542 -35.08 -10.68 0.10
CA GLU A 542 -36.49 -10.82 0.43
C GLU A 542 -37.34 -9.58 0.08
N MET A 543 -36.89 -8.71 -0.84
CA MET A 543 -37.52 -7.40 -1.11
C MET A 543 -38.94 -7.48 -1.70
N ALA A 544 -39.35 -8.66 -2.20
CA ALA A 544 -40.57 -8.89 -2.97
C ALA A 544 -40.80 -7.85 -4.08
N ALA A 545 -41.87 -7.05 -4.03
CA ALA A 545 -42.18 -6.01 -5.02
C ALA A 545 -41.91 -4.58 -4.50
N SER A 546 -40.99 -4.44 -3.54
CA SER A 546 -40.67 -3.16 -2.90
C SER A 546 -40.11 -2.14 -3.90
N PRO A 547 -40.72 -0.95 -4.04
CA PRO A 547 -40.23 0.13 -4.90
C PRO A 547 -39.11 0.95 -4.23
N SER A 548 -38.62 0.53 -3.05
CA SER A 548 -37.61 1.29 -2.31
C SER A 548 -36.24 1.20 -3.00
N ASN A 549 -35.67 2.37 -3.32
CA ASN A 549 -34.31 2.47 -3.84
C ASN A 549 -33.27 2.03 -2.80
N ILE A 550 -32.13 1.51 -3.27
CA ILE A 550 -31.06 1.05 -2.37
C ILE A 550 -30.26 2.25 -1.83
N VAL A 551 -29.67 3.04 -2.73
CA VAL A 551 -29.07 4.35 -2.43
C VAL A 551 -30.00 5.45 -2.93
N HIS A 552 -30.38 6.37 -2.05
CA HIS A 552 -31.28 7.49 -2.38
C HIS A 552 -30.73 8.81 -1.84
N VAL A 553 -30.50 9.77 -2.73
CA VAL A 553 -30.14 11.15 -2.34
C VAL A 553 -31.26 12.12 -2.72
N ASN A 554 -31.82 12.79 -1.70
CA ASN A 554 -32.94 13.71 -1.84
C ASN A 554 -32.50 15.12 -2.25
N GLY A 555 -31.65 15.22 -3.28
CA GLY A 555 -31.18 16.47 -3.89
C GLY A 555 -29.96 16.23 -4.78
N ASN A 556 -29.09 17.24 -4.89
CA ASN A 556 -27.77 17.10 -5.51
C ASN A 556 -26.90 16.13 -4.69
N ALA A 557 -26.00 15.42 -5.33
CA ALA A 557 -25.01 14.55 -4.69
C ALA A 557 -23.75 14.43 -5.55
N THR A 558 -22.60 14.24 -4.92
CA THR A 558 -21.45 13.60 -5.57
C THR A 558 -21.30 12.19 -4.99
N VAL A 559 -21.15 11.20 -5.87
CA VAL A 559 -20.77 9.83 -5.52
C VAL A 559 -19.47 9.51 -6.24
N SER A 560 -18.39 9.27 -5.50
CA SER A 560 -17.05 9.04 -6.05
C SER A 560 -16.52 7.69 -5.59
N ILE A 561 -16.11 6.82 -6.52
CA ILE A 561 -15.44 5.55 -6.23
C ILE A 561 -13.99 5.67 -6.73
N GLY A 562 -13.03 5.53 -5.82
CA GLY A 562 -11.60 5.70 -6.10
C GLY A 562 -10.95 4.50 -6.80
N LYS A 563 -9.69 4.67 -7.18
CA LYS A 563 -8.84 3.61 -7.74
C LYS A 563 -8.85 2.37 -6.84
N ASP A 564 -8.92 1.18 -7.44
CA ASP A 564 -8.95 -0.12 -6.75
C ASP A 564 -10.11 -0.29 -5.74
N ALA A 565 -11.07 0.63 -5.68
CA ALA A 565 -12.20 0.54 -4.76
C ALA A 565 -13.37 -0.27 -5.35
N THR A 566 -14.23 -0.80 -4.48
CA THR A 566 -15.36 -1.67 -4.86
C THR A 566 -16.70 -1.08 -4.42
N LEU A 567 -17.63 -0.92 -5.36
CA LEU A 567 -19.05 -0.69 -5.10
C LEU A 567 -19.88 -1.87 -5.62
N ASN A 568 -20.40 -2.70 -4.73
CA ASN A 568 -21.31 -3.78 -5.08
C ASN A 568 -22.71 -3.55 -4.50
N ILE A 569 -23.72 -3.40 -5.35
CA ILE A 569 -25.13 -3.24 -4.96
C ILE A 569 -25.96 -4.35 -5.60
N LYS A 570 -26.56 -5.21 -4.77
CA LYS A 570 -27.46 -6.30 -5.18
C LYS A 570 -28.85 -6.14 -4.58
N SER A 571 -29.90 -6.29 -5.39
CA SER A 571 -31.29 -6.35 -4.88
C SER A 571 -32.17 -7.37 -5.60
N ASP A 572 -32.88 -8.19 -4.83
CA ASP A 572 -33.84 -9.18 -5.37
C ASP A 572 -35.24 -8.62 -5.64
N SER A 573 -35.42 -7.30 -5.56
CA SER A 573 -36.74 -6.68 -5.78
C SER A 573 -37.24 -6.89 -7.20
N THR A 574 -38.45 -7.44 -7.29
CA THR A 574 -39.23 -7.58 -8.53
C THR A 574 -39.85 -6.25 -8.98
N SER A 575 -39.70 -5.16 -8.22
CA SER A 575 -40.35 -3.88 -8.52
C SER A 575 -39.68 -3.16 -9.70
N ASN A 576 -40.45 -2.88 -10.75
CA ASN A 576 -40.00 -2.02 -11.84
C ASN A 576 -39.88 -0.54 -11.45
N ALA A 577 -40.32 -0.13 -10.26
CA ALA A 577 -40.22 1.24 -9.76
C ALA A 577 -38.99 1.49 -8.86
N GLN A 578 -38.30 0.43 -8.40
CA GLN A 578 -37.03 0.55 -7.69
C GLN A 578 -35.93 1.03 -8.64
N ASN A 579 -35.00 1.84 -8.13
CA ASN A 579 -33.70 2.10 -8.73
C ASN A 579 -32.62 1.65 -7.72
N LEU A 580 -31.48 1.11 -8.16
CA LEU A 580 -30.40 0.79 -7.23
C LEU A 580 -29.76 2.07 -6.71
N MET A 581 -29.59 3.07 -7.58
CA MET A 581 -29.15 4.41 -7.21
C MET A 581 -30.14 5.46 -7.73
N TYR A 582 -30.59 6.36 -6.85
CA TYR A 582 -31.53 7.42 -7.16
C TYR A 582 -31.06 8.78 -6.65
N PHE A 583 -31.12 9.79 -7.52
CA PHE A 583 -30.72 11.17 -7.24
C PHE A 583 -31.84 12.13 -7.62
N ALA A 584 -32.34 12.90 -6.65
CA ALA A 584 -33.50 13.77 -6.85
C ALA A 584 -33.18 15.08 -7.61
N SER A 585 -31.94 15.32 -8.03
CA SER A 585 -31.53 16.54 -8.72
C SER A 585 -30.59 16.30 -9.89
N ALA A 586 -30.70 17.18 -10.89
CA ALA A 586 -29.93 17.18 -12.13
C ALA A 586 -28.48 17.63 -11.95
N GLY A 587 -28.16 18.27 -10.82
CA GLY A 587 -26.80 18.66 -10.44
C GLY A 587 -26.09 17.58 -9.63
N SER A 588 -26.32 16.30 -9.94
CA SER A 588 -25.68 15.17 -9.28
C SER A 588 -24.69 14.49 -10.22
N THR A 589 -23.57 14.06 -9.66
CA THR A 589 -22.50 13.34 -10.35
C THR A 589 -22.28 12.00 -9.67
N PHE A 590 -22.13 10.95 -10.47
CA PHE A 590 -21.53 9.69 -10.09
C PHE A 590 -20.25 9.55 -10.91
N GLU A 591 -19.11 9.32 -10.27
CA GLU A 591 -17.79 9.32 -10.93
C GLU A 591 -16.91 8.19 -10.41
N PHE A 592 -16.08 7.63 -11.30
CA PHE A 592 -14.99 6.73 -10.92
C PHE A 592 -13.91 6.59 -12.01
N SER A 593 -12.67 6.36 -11.59
CA SER A 593 -11.54 6.01 -12.45
C SER A 593 -10.80 4.83 -11.82
N ASP A 594 -10.48 3.83 -12.64
CA ASP A 594 -9.70 2.65 -12.27
C ASP A 594 -10.22 1.90 -11.02
N ALA A 595 -11.54 1.89 -10.82
CA ALA A 595 -12.17 1.17 -9.72
C ALA A 595 -11.97 -0.34 -9.89
N GLN A 596 -11.79 -1.08 -8.79
CA GLN A 596 -11.67 -2.54 -8.83
C GLN A 596 -12.95 -3.19 -9.37
N GLU A 597 -14.09 -2.77 -8.82
CA GLU A 597 -15.41 -3.23 -9.25
C GLU A 597 -16.47 -2.14 -9.01
N VAL A 598 -17.33 -1.87 -10.00
CA VAL A 598 -18.65 -1.25 -9.76
C VAL A 598 -19.74 -2.17 -10.30
N ASN A 599 -20.37 -2.93 -9.42
CA ASN A 599 -21.41 -3.89 -9.74
C ASN A 599 -22.80 -3.39 -9.30
N LEU A 600 -23.69 -3.20 -10.28
CA LEU A 600 -25.09 -2.83 -10.06
C LEU A 600 -25.98 -3.96 -10.58
N GLU A 601 -26.55 -4.75 -9.68
CA GLU A 601 -27.21 -6.02 -10.00
C GLU A 601 -28.61 -6.11 -9.40
N ARG A 602 -29.61 -6.35 -10.24
CA ARG A 602 -30.88 -6.92 -9.78
C ARG A 602 -30.78 -8.43 -9.83
N THR A 603 -30.91 -9.09 -8.69
CA THR A 603 -30.89 -10.55 -8.57
C THR A 603 -32.29 -11.18 -8.73
N GLY A 604 -33.34 -10.36 -8.78
CA GLY A 604 -34.73 -10.79 -8.94
C GLY A 604 -35.37 -10.41 -10.29
N THR A 605 -36.40 -11.15 -10.69
CA THR A 605 -37.13 -10.92 -11.95
C THR A 605 -37.98 -9.65 -11.91
N ILE A 606 -37.64 -8.68 -12.76
CA ILE A 606 -38.36 -7.40 -12.88
C ILE A 606 -39.79 -7.63 -13.41
N ALA A 607 -40.80 -7.26 -12.62
CA ALA A 607 -42.21 -7.52 -12.90
C ALA A 607 -42.86 -6.56 -13.92
N GLY A 608 -43.92 -7.04 -14.57
CA GLY A 608 -44.70 -6.31 -15.58
C GLY A 608 -43.96 -6.10 -16.90
N THR A 609 -44.50 -5.27 -17.80
CA THR A 609 -43.93 -5.05 -19.15
C THR A 609 -43.28 -3.67 -19.35
N SER A 610 -43.26 -2.82 -18.31
CA SER A 610 -42.67 -1.48 -18.40
C SER A 610 -41.17 -1.54 -18.69
N THR A 611 -40.71 -0.75 -19.66
CA THR A 611 -39.30 -0.47 -19.96
C THR A 611 -38.82 0.86 -19.35
N ALA A 612 -39.71 1.62 -18.70
CA ALA A 612 -39.38 2.86 -18.00
C ALA A 612 -38.85 2.58 -16.58
N ASN A 613 -37.76 1.82 -16.49
CA ASN A 613 -37.08 1.45 -15.25
C ASN A 613 -35.56 1.41 -15.51
N GLY A 614 -34.72 1.57 -14.49
CA GLY A 614 -33.26 1.50 -14.63
C GLY A 614 -32.55 1.16 -13.33
N LEU A 615 -31.25 0.88 -13.44
CA LEU A 615 -30.38 0.67 -12.28
C LEU A 615 -30.03 2.01 -11.62
N ILE A 616 -29.74 3.03 -12.44
CA ILE A 616 -29.42 4.41 -12.06
C ILE A 616 -30.54 5.33 -12.53
N ASN A 617 -30.89 6.33 -11.71
CA ASN A 617 -31.89 7.35 -12.02
C ASN A 617 -31.48 8.71 -11.47
N ILE A 618 -31.22 9.69 -12.36
CA ILE A 618 -30.92 11.08 -11.98
C ILE A 618 -32.02 11.98 -12.53
N ALA A 619 -32.75 12.66 -11.64
CA ALA A 619 -33.84 13.54 -12.02
C ALA A 619 -33.35 14.77 -12.81
N GLY A 620 -34.23 15.33 -13.66
CA GLY A 620 -33.88 16.44 -14.57
C GLY A 620 -33.15 15.95 -15.83
N SER A 621 -32.18 16.71 -16.35
CA SER A 621 -31.57 16.46 -17.67
C SER A 621 -30.06 16.71 -17.77
N THR A 622 -29.38 17.02 -16.66
CA THR A 622 -27.94 17.36 -16.63
C THR A 622 -27.10 16.41 -15.77
N GLY A 623 -27.75 15.43 -15.11
CA GLY A 623 -27.08 14.47 -14.22
C GLY A 623 -25.99 13.70 -14.94
N LEU A 624 -24.87 13.49 -14.26
CA LEU A 624 -23.64 12.97 -14.87
C LEU A 624 -23.26 11.59 -14.31
N LEU A 625 -22.92 10.66 -15.20
CA LEU A 625 -21.98 9.57 -14.90
C LEU A 625 -20.69 9.87 -15.66
N ASP A 626 -19.57 9.97 -14.96
CA ASP A 626 -18.25 10.28 -15.51
C ASP A 626 -17.28 9.14 -15.21
N ILE A 627 -16.77 8.48 -16.24
CA ILE A 627 -15.93 7.27 -16.11
C ILE A 627 -14.73 7.41 -17.02
N ASP A 628 -13.56 7.46 -16.40
CA ASP A 628 -12.28 7.73 -17.07
C ASP A 628 -11.75 6.50 -17.83
N VAL A 629 -11.58 5.35 -17.14
CA VAL A 629 -11.05 4.10 -17.71
C VAL A 629 -11.65 2.88 -17.04
N GLN A 630 -12.23 1.94 -17.81
CA GLN A 630 -12.83 0.72 -17.25
C GLN A 630 -13.12 -0.39 -18.29
N SER A 631 -13.19 -1.65 -17.85
CA SER A 631 -13.85 -2.75 -18.57
C SER A 631 -15.35 -2.74 -18.21
N LEU A 632 -16.25 -2.98 -19.17
CA LEU A 632 -17.70 -2.96 -18.95
C LEU A 632 -18.39 -4.21 -19.48
N LYS A 633 -19.24 -4.84 -18.65
CA LYS A 633 -20.13 -5.95 -18.98
C LYS A 633 -21.59 -5.60 -18.68
N GLN A 634 -22.52 -6.01 -19.55
CA GLN A 634 -23.96 -5.73 -19.43
C GLN A 634 -24.81 -6.99 -19.63
N TRP A 635 -25.80 -7.19 -18.76
CA TRP A 635 -26.82 -8.24 -18.88
C TRP A 635 -28.17 -7.60 -19.17
N ALA A 636 -28.79 -8.01 -20.27
CA ALA A 636 -30.14 -7.63 -20.64
C ALA A 636 -31.15 -8.11 -19.58
N ARG A 637 -32.30 -7.45 -19.50
CA ARG A 637 -33.37 -7.80 -18.56
C ARG A 637 -33.76 -9.29 -18.68
N GLY A 638 -33.71 -9.99 -17.55
CA GLY A 638 -34.02 -11.41 -17.45
C GLY A 638 -32.87 -12.36 -17.77
N ASN A 639 -31.68 -11.86 -18.16
CA ASN A 639 -30.47 -12.66 -18.18
C ASN A 639 -29.85 -12.72 -16.77
N PHE A 640 -29.80 -13.91 -16.20
CA PHE A 640 -29.19 -14.21 -14.89
C PHE A 640 -27.99 -15.17 -15.02
N GLU A 641 -27.55 -15.47 -16.24
CA GLU A 641 -26.43 -16.35 -16.52
C GLU A 641 -25.10 -15.66 -16.17
N ALA A 642 -24.04 -16.45 -15.98
CA ALA A 642 -22.70 -15.91 -15.75
C ALA A 642 -22.16 -15.08 -16.94
N THR A 643 -22.65 -15.35 -18.15
CA THR A 643 -22.20 -14.69 -19.38
C THR A 643 -23.01 -13.42 -19.67
N PRO A 644 -22.37 -12.25 -19.87
CA PRO A 644 -23.07 -11.03 -20.24
C PRO A 644 -23.54 -11.08 -21.71
N ASP A 645 -24.58 -10.31 -22.03
CA ASP A 645 -25.05 -10.12 -23.42
C ASP A 645 -24.07 -9.25 -24.22
N HIS A 646 -23.39 -8.31 -23.55
CA HIS A 646 -22.37 -7.45 -24.14
C HIS A 646 -21.20 -7.26 -23.18
N SER A 647 -19.98 -7.23 -23.73
CA SER A 647 -18.74 -6.95 -23.02
C SER A 647 -17.88 -6.02 -23.88
N TRP A 648 -17.34 -4.97 -23.28
CA TRP A 648 -16.46 -4.00 -23.93
C TRP A 648 -15.22 -3.79 -23.09
N ILE A 649 -14.07 -4.01 -23.71
CA ILE A 649 -12.77 -3.69 -23.13
C ILE A 649 -11.88 -3.11 -24.23
N PRO A 650 -11.14 -2.03 -23.96
CA PRO A 650 -11.35 -1.04 -22.90
C PRO A 650 -12.40 0.01 -23.28
N ILE A 651 -12.91 0.74 -22.30
CA ILE A 651 -13.74 1.96 -22.49
C ILE A 651 -13.09 3.12 -21.73
N PHE A 652 -13.00 4.28 -22.38
CA PHE A 652 -12.44 5.51 -21.80
C PHE A 652 -13.33 6.73 -21.99
N ASN A 653 -13.09 7.78 -21.20
CA ASN A 653 -13.71 9.11 -21.37
C ASN A 653 -15.23 9.04 -21.51
N LEU A 654 -15.86 8.13 -20.76
CA LEU A 654 -17.28 7.81 -20.85
C LEU A 654 -18.09 8.82 -20.01
N ASN A 655 -18.70 9.79 -20.68
CA ASN A 655 -19.64 10.71 -20.07
C ASN A 655 -21.07 10.34 -20.48
N LEU A 656 -21.93 10.02 -19.51
CA LEU A 656 -23.37 9.89 -19.70
C LEU A 656 -24.13 11.08 -19.09
N ARG A 657 -25.07 11.63 -19.85
CA ARG A 657 -26.09 12.54 -19.31
C ARG A 657 -27.39 11.79 -19.08
N TYR A 658 -27.95 11.93 -17.89
CA TYR A 658 -29.19 11.28 -17.50
C TYR A 658 -30.41 12.18 -17.69
N THR A 659 -31.52 11.56 -18.12
CA THR A 659 -32.87 12.13 -18.03
C THR A 659 -33.79 11.13 -17.33
N GLY A 660 -33.82 11.20 -16.00
CA GLY A 660 -34.43 10.16 -15.16
C GLY A 660 -33.63 8.86 -15.27
N VAL A 661 -34.28 7.78 -15.71
CA VAL A 661 -33.66 6.46 -15.96
C VAL A 661 -32.99 6.32 -17.32
N VAL A 662 -33.10 7.32 -18.19
CA VAL A 662 -32.60 7.25 -19.59
C VAL A 662 -31.18 7.84 -19.64
N PRO A 663 -30.13 7.03 -19.90
CA PRO A 663 -28.80 7.55 -20.19
C PRO A 663 -28.70 8.04 -21.65
N ARG A 664 -27.87 9.04 -21.88
CA ARG A 664 -27.39 9.47 -23.20
C ARG A 664 -25.88 9.58 -23.14
N ILE A 665 -25.18 8.86 -24.01
CA ILE A 665 -23.72 8.97 -24.16
C ILE A 665 -23.42 10.33 -24.81
N GLU A 666 -22.62 11.17 -24.16
CA GLU A 666 -22.05 12.41 -24.72
C GLU A 666 -20.68 12.13 -25.35
N THR A 667 -19.81 11.47 -24.60
CA THR A 667 -18.48 11.03 -25.05
C THR A 667 -18.26 9.58 -24.66
N VAL A 668 -17.54 8.85 -25.51
CA VAL A 668 -16.97 7.54 -25.22
C VAL A 668 -15.84 7.28 -26.22
N SER A 669 -14.72 6.77 -25.72
CA SER A 669 -13.55 6.37 -26.49
C SER A 669 -13.21 4.90 -26.20
N SER A 670 -12.48 4.29 -27.12
CA SER A 670 -11.90 2.95 -26.99
C SER A 670 -10.73 2.85 -27.96
N ILE A 671 -9.81 1.89 -27.76
CA ILE A 671 -8.71 1.63 -28.69
C ILE A 671 -9.20 1.21 -30.08
N SER A 672 -10.45 0.73 -30.22
CA SER A 672 -11.04 0.38 -31.51
C SER A 672 -12.37 1.08 -31.78
N GLN A 673 -12.59 1.45 -33.04
CA GLN A 673 -13.84 2.07 -33.50
C GLN A 673 -15.02 1.09 -33.40
N GLU A 674 -14.78 -0.21 -33.63
CA GLU A 674 -15.81 -1.26 -33.51
C GLU A 674 -16.32 -1.38 -32.07
N THR A 675 -15.41 -1.39 -31.09
CA THR A 675 -15.75 -1.40 -29.66
C THR A 675 -16.57 -0.15 -29.30
N ALA A 676 -16.12 1.03 -29.74
CA ALA A 676 -16.79 2.30 -29.45
C ALA A 676 -18.19 2.40 -30.10
N ASP A 677 -18.37 1.91 -31.32
CA ASP A 677 -19.67 1.96 -32.01
C ASP A 677 -20.64 0.90 -31.50
N SER A 678 -20.15 -0.31 -31.19
CA SER A 678 -20.90 -1.33 -30.45
C SER A 678 -21.39 -0.80 -29.10
N PHE A 679 -20.53 -0.11 -28.36
CA PHE A 679 -20.89 0.51 -27.09
C PHE A 679 -22.02 1.54 -27.26
N LYS A 680 -21.87 2.49 -28.20
CA LYS A 680 -22.89 3.51 -28.51
C LYS A 680 -24.23 2.92 -28.93
N GLN A 681 -24.23 1.75 -29.56
CA GLN A 681 -25.42 1.09 -30.06
C GLN A 681 -26.20 0.33 -28.97
N TYR A 682 -25.51 -0.31 -28.03
CA TYR A 682 -26.12 -1.32 -27.14
C TYR A 682 -26.00 -1.04 -25.63
N PHE A 683 -25.10 -0.15 -25.19
CA PHE A 683 -24.95 0.14 -23.76
C PHE A 683 -26.10 0.98 -23.21
N THR A 684 -26.68 0.57 -22.08
CA THR A 684 -27.69 1.34 -21.35
C THR A 684 -27.88 0.85 -19.91
N THR A 685 -28.08 1.79 -18.97
CA THR A 685 -28.49 1.50 -17.59
C THR A 685 -30.02 1.38 -17.41
N GLN A 686 -30.78 1.45 -18.50
CA GLN A 686 -32.24 1.37 -18.53
C GLN A 686 -32.70 -0.05 -18.91
N ASN A 687 -33.65 -0.62 -18.14
CA ASN A 687 -34.29 -1.91 -18.44
C ASN A 687 -33.28 -3.06 -18.69
N VAL A 688 -32.21 -3.08 -17.90
CA VAL A 688 -31.18 -4.13 -17.83
C VAL A 688 -31.25 -4.87 -16.48
N GLN A 689 -30.65 -6.06 -16.42
CA GLN A 689 -30.60 -6.87 -15.20
C GLN A 689 -29.37 -6.53 -14.35
N ARG A 690 -28.21 -6.36 -15.00
CA ARG A 690 -26.93 -6.09 -14.34
C ARG A 690 -26.03 -5.24 -15.23
N ILE A 691 -25.26 -4.35 -14.60
CA ILE A 691 -24.05 -3.76 -15.18
C ILE A 691 -22.90 -4.03 -14.22
N LEU A 692 -21.76 -4.43 -14.78
CA LEU A 692 -20.53 -4.66 -14.07
C LEU A 692 -19.43 -3.86 -14.76
N PHE A 693 -18.75 -3.04 -13.97
CA PHE A 693 -17.52 -2.36 -14.31
C PHE A 693 -16.38 -3.05 -13.56
N GLU A 694 -15.26 -3.33 -14.23
CA GLU A 694 -14.09 -4.02 -13.64
C GLU A 694 -12.80 -3.28 -14.00
N LYS A 695 -11.81 -3.32 -13.11
CA LYS A 695 -10.46 -2.80 -13.38
C LYS A 695 -9.88 -3.40 -14.66
N ILE A 696 -9.32 -2.53 -15.51
CA ILE A 696 -8.38 -2.96 -16.55
C ILE A 696 -7.02 -3.13 -15.84
N PRO A 697 -6.38 -4.31 -15.88
CA PRO A 697 -5.09 -4.52 -15.24
C PRO A 697 -4.08 -3.44 -15.63
N ASP A 698 -3.31 -2.98 -14.65
CA ASP A 698 -2.20 -2.05 -14.90
C ASP A 698 -1.16 -2.74 -15.80
N VAL A 699 -0.52 -1.97 -16.69
CA VAL A 699 0.55 -2.50 -17.54
C VAL A 699 1.86 -2.43 -16.75
N GLU A 700 2.68 -3.46 -16.92
CA GLU A 700 4.01 -3.61 -16.35
C GLU A 700 4.95 -4.03 -17.47
N VAL A 701 6.16 -3.48 -17.51
CA VAL A 701 7.22 -3.92 -18.42
C VAL A 701 8.59 -3.91 -17.74
N THR A 702 9.46 -4.84 -18.14
CA THR A 702 10.88 -4.90 -17.79
C THR A 702 11.69 -5.13 -19.06
N ILE A 703 12.92 -4.62 -19.09
CA ILE A 703 13.88 -4.83 -20.19
C ILE A 703 15.18 -5.39 -19.61
N ASP A 704 15.69 -6.47 -20.21
CA ASP A 704 16.93 -7.10 -19.77
C ASP A 704 18.16 -6.25 -20.16
N PRO A 705 19.31 -6.39 -19.47
CA PRO A 705 20.54 -5.67 -19.81
C PRO A 705 20.99 -5.89 -21.25
N LEU A 706 21.53 -4.85 -21.88
CA LEU A 706 22.08 -4.85 -23.24
C LEU A 706 23.56 -4.47 -23.21
N THR A 707 24.34 -4.86 -24.22
CA THR A 707 25.77 -4.51 -24.34
C THR A 707 26.12 -4.20 -25.79
N GLU A 708 27.26 -3.55 -26.03
CA GLU A 708 27.82 -3.43 -27.39
C GLU A 708 28.72 -4.61 -27.80
N ASP A 709 29.11 -5.51 -26.88
CA ASP A 709 30.04 -6.61 -27.17
C ASP A 709 29.45 -7.55 -28.26
N PRO A 710 30.04 -7.60 -29.47
CA PRO A 710 29.45 -8.32 -30.60
C PRO A 710 29.40 -9.85 -30.42
N ASN A 711 30.04 -10.38 -29.37
CA ASN A 711 30.05 -11.79 -29.01
C ASN A 711 28.84 -12.20 -28.15
N GLU A 712 28.16 -11.24 -27.52
CA GLU A 712 27.03 -11.50 -26.62
C GLU A 712 25.68 -11.34 -27.36
N VAL A 713 24.70 -12.19 -27.07
CA VAL A 713 23.41 -12.23 -27.79
C VAL A 713 22.57 -10.96 -27.57
N ASN A 714 22.68 -10.36 -26.38
CA ASN A 714 22.05 -9.09 -26.03
C ASN A 714 22.73 -7.86 -26.65
N SER A 715 23.71 -8.04 -27.55
CA SER A 715 24.23 -6.97 -28.42
C SER A 715 23.39 -6.72 -29.68
N HIS A 716 22.51 -7.67 -30.02
CA HIS A 716 21.59 -7.58 -31.16
C HIS A 716 20.17 -8.12 -30.85
N THR A 717 19.89 -8.45 -29.59
CA THR A 717 18.61 -8.98 -29.15
C THR A 717 18.12 -8.18 -27.94
N ILE A 718 16.87 -7.72 -27.97
CA ILE A 718 16.17 -7.19 -26.80
C ILE A 718 15.26 -8.29 -26.25
N THR A 719 15.34 -8.53 -24.94
CA THR A 719 14.43 -9.39 -24.18
C THR A 719 13.90 -8.65 -22.95
N GLY A 720 12.90 -9.24 -22.31
CA GLY A 720 12.28 -8.75 -21.08
C GLY A 720 10.91 -9.37 -20.88
N LYS A 721 10.16 -8.83 -19.92
CA LYS A 721 8.78 -9.26 -19.62
C LYS A 721 7.81 -8.09 -19.69
N ALA A 722 6.56 -8.36 -20.05
CA ALA A 722 5.42 -7.47 -19.90
C ALA A 722 4.15 -8.28 -19.60
N ASN A 723 2.99 -7.65 -19.41
CA ASN A 723 1.74 -8.42 -19.31
C ASN A 723 1.50 -9.22 -20.61
N PRO A 724 0.97 -10.44 -20.54
CA PRO A 724 0.72 -11.27 -21.72
C PRO A 724 -0.08 -10.56 -22.82
N ASN A 725 0.34 -10.71 -24.07
CA ASN A 725 -0.22 -10.06 -25.27
C ASN A 725 -0.02 -8.53 -25.37
N SER A 726 0.76 -7.90 -24.48
CA SER A 726 1.16 -6.48 -24.64
C SER A 726 1.95 -6.29 -25.94
N VAL A 727 1.64 -5.25 -26.71
CA VAL A 727 2.50 -4.81 -27.82
C VAL A 727 3.63 -3.94 -27.28
N ILE A 728 4.84 -4.12 -27.80
CA ILE A 728 6.04 -3.46 -27.26
C ILE A 728 6.81 -2.73 -28.35
N ARG A 729 7.11 -1.45 -28.08
CA ARG A 729 7.86 -0.54 -28.95
C ARG A 729 9.18 -0.17 -28.28
N PHE A 730 10.29 -0.36 -28.98
CA PHE A 730 11.62 0.03 -28.52
C PHE A 730 12.06 1.36 -29.11
N SER A 731 12.88 2.10 -28.37
CA SER A 731 13.45 3.38 -28.81
C SER A 731 14.77 3.69 -28.07
N GLY A 732 15.48 4.72 -28.53
CA GLY A 732 16.66 5.27 -27.85
C GLY A 732 18.00 5.00 -28.54
N ASP A 733 18.24 3.77 -29.02
CA ASP A 733 19.42 3.44 -29.83
C ASP A 733 19.14 3.52 -31.35
N PRO A 734 19.96 4.22 -32.18
CA PRO A 734 19.79 4.32 -33.63
C PRO A 734 19.81 2.98 -34.41
N ALA A 735 20.35 1.91 -33.82
CA ALA A 735 20.33 0.56 -34.38
C ALA A 735 18.91 -0.01 -34.46
N ILE A 736 17.99 0.43 -33.58
CA ILE A 736 16.60 0.00 -33.55
C ILE A 736 15.85 0.57 -34.77
N PRO A 737 15.32 -0.26 -35.68
CA PRO A 737 14.54 0.23 -36.82
C PRO A 737 13.14 0.68 -36.37
N SER A 738 12.36 1.31 -37.27
CA SER A 738 10.94 1.60 -36.98
C SER A 738 10.13 0.31 -36.83
N GLY A 739 9.17 0.29 -35.89
CA GLY A 739 8.26 -0.83 -35.68
C GLY A 739 7.42 -1.18 -36.92
N SER A 740 6.98 -2.44 -36.99
CA SER A 740 6.21 -2.98 -38.11
C SER A 740 4.74 -3.27 -37.76
N ILE A 741 4.45 -3.55 -36.49
CA ILE A 741 3.13 -3.87 -35.95
C ILE A 741 2.33 -2.57 -35.79
N THR A 742 1.14 -2.48 -36.39
CA THR A 742 0.23 -1.33 -36.23
C THR A 742 -0.23 -1.23 -34.77
N SER A 743 -0.38 -0.01 -34.23
CA SER A 743 -0.97 0.16 -32.90
C SER A 743 -2.35 -0.49 -32.81
N PRO A 744 -2.67 -1.19 -31.70
CA PRO A 744 -4.04 -1.58 -31.39
C PRO A 744 -4.92 -0.39 -30.99
N ASP A 745 -4.34 0.79 -30.74
CA ASP A 745 -5.04 2.07 -30.57
C ASP A 745 -5.19 2.82 -31.90
N ILE A 746 -6.43 3.01 -32.36
CA ILE A 746 -6.73 3.77 -33.58
C ILE A 746 -6.31 5.26 -33.53
N SER A 747 -6.03 5.81 -32.35
CA SER A 747 -5.58 7.19 -32.18
C SER A 747 -4.06 7.35 -32.28
N GLU A 748 -3.30 6.27 -32.16
CA GLU A 748 -1.84 6.26 -32.26
C GLU A 748 -1.37 5.89 -33.68
N SER A 749 -0.41 6.65 -34.21
CA SER A 749 0.11 6.45 -35.57
C SER A 749 1.35 5.54 -35.63
N GLU A 750 2.00 5.44 -34.47
CA GLU A 750 3.26 4.79 -34.23
C GLU A 750 3.11 3.26 -34.25
N LYS A 751 4.23 2.59 -34.46
CA LYS A 751 4.28 1.14 -34.63
C LYS A 751 5.15 0.47 -33.59
N TYR A 752 4.77 -0.75 -33.28
CA TYR A 752 5.40 -1.63 -32.30
C TYR A 752 6.32 -2.63 -32.99
N HIS A 753 7.26 -3.18 -32.23
CA HIS A 753 8.33 -4.04 -32.71
C HIS A 753 8.03 -5.52 -32.49
N THR A 754 7.43 -5.85 -31.35
CA THR A 754 7.10 -7.23 -30.95
C THR A 754 5.85 -7.25 -30.07
N THR A 755 5.41 -8.45 -29.68
CA THR A 755 4.30 -8.68 -28.75
C THR A 755 4.75 -9.69 -27.70
N ALA A 756 4.43 -9.45 -26.43
CA ALA A 756 4.69 -10.41 -25.34
C ALA A 756 3.83 -11.67 -25.49
N ASP A 757 4.41 -12.83 -25.18
CA ASP A 757 3.75 -14.14 -25.29
C ASP A 757 2.75 -14.41 -24.14
N GLU A 758 2.24 -15.65 -24.06
CA GLU A 758 1.29 -16.05 -23.01
C GLU A 758 1.88 -16.03 -21.58
N ASN A 759 3.22 -16.12 -21.45
CA ASN A 759 3.94 -16.02 -20.18
C ASN A 759 4.38 -14.58 -19.86
N GLY A 760 4.12 -13.65 -20.79
CA GLY A 760 4.59 -12.27 -20.72
C GLY A 760 6.02 -12.07 -21.24
N ASP A 761 6.70 -13.12 -21.71
CA ASP A 761 8.05 -13.02 -22.25
C ASP A 761 8.02 -12.38 -23.64
N TYR A 762 8.98 -11.48 -23.91
CA TYR A 762 9.13 -10.88 -25.24
C TYR A 762 10.56 -10.98 -25.75
N ARG A 763 10.70 -11.03 -27.08
CA ARG A 763 11.98 -11.01 -27.77
C ARG A 763 11.91 -10.22 -29.06
N TYR A 764 12.97 -9.48 -29.36
CA TYR A 764 13.13 -8.75 -30.61
C TYR A 764 14.59 -8.76 -31.07
N GLU A 765 14.84 -9.24 -32.29
CA GLU A 765 16.16 -9.22 -32.92
C GLU A 765 16.33 -7.97 -33.80
N LEU A 766 17.50 -7.34 -33.71
CA LEU A 766 17.94 -6.35 -34.67
C LEU A 766 18.27 -7.01 -36.04
N PRO A 767 18.27 -6.24 -37.14
CA PRO A 767 18.88 -6.68 -38.40
C PRO A 767 20.32 -7.20 -38.22
N GLU A 768 20.72 -8.22 -38.99
CA GLU A 768 21.98 -8.98 -38.82
C GLU A 768 23.24 -8.11 -38.66
N ASP A 769 23.28 -6.97 -39.36
CA ASP A 769 24.38 -6.02 -39.46
C ASP A 769 24.39 -4.92 -38.39
N ARG A 770 23.42 -4.93 -37.45
CA ARG A 770 23.27 -3.89 -36.42
C ARG A 770 23.59 -4.39 -35.02
N ARG A 771 24.19 -3.52 -34.21
CA ARG A 771 24.51 -3.72 -32.79
C ARG A 771 24.16 -2.47 -32.01
N PHE A 772 23.87 -2.62 -30.72
CA PHE A 772 23.71 -1.47 -29.82
C PHE A 772 25.04 -0.73 -29.64
N THR A 773 24.97 0.56 -29.30
CA THR A 773 26.15 1.40 -29.02
C THR A 773 26.22 1.68 -27.53
N ALA A 774 27.38 1.49 -26.88
CA ALA A 774 27.48 1.72 -25.44
C ALA A 774 27.09 3.14 -25.00
N GLY A 775 26.55 3.24 -23.80
CA GLY A 775 26.05 4.48 -23.22
C GLY A 775 24.70 4.98 -23.77
N ASN A 776 24.19 4.43 -24.87
CA ASN A 776 22.81 4.68 -25.27
C ASN A 776 21.84 4.09 -24.24
N THR A 777 20.73 4.79 -24.00
CA THR A 777 19.59 4.25 -23.25
C THR A 777 18.62 3.61 -24.24
N VAL A 778 18.21 2.37 -24.01
CA VAL A 778 17.14 1.71 -24.75
C VAL A 778 15.90 1.63 -23.86
N THR A 779 14.78 2.15 -24.36
CA THR A 779 13.49 2.17 -23.66
C THR A 779 12.50 1.24 -24.37
N ALA A 780 11.94 0.29 -23.62
CA ALA A 780 10.76 -0.48 -23.97
C ALA A 780 9.50 0.27 -23.49
N TYR A 781 8.55 0.49 -24.40
CA TYR A 781 7.21 1.00 -24.12
C TYR A 781 6.21 -0.13 -24.41
N ALA A 782 5.51 -0.59 -23.39
CA ALA A 782 4.47 -1.62 -23.50
C ALA A 782 3.08 -0.98 -23.49
N PHE A 783 2.16 -1.53 -24.28
CA PHE A 783 0.77 -1.08 -24.33
C PHE A 783 -0.18 -2.27 -24.38
N LEU A 784 -1.23 -2.22 -23.55
CA LEU A 784 -2.30 -3.21 -23.53
C LEU A 784 -3.59 -2.56 -23.01
N ASN A 785 -4.71 -2.78 -23.73
CA ASN A 785 -6.03 -2.28 -23.35
C ASN A 785 -6.09 -0.77 -22.98
N GLY A 786 -5.27 0.05 -23.67
CA GLY A 786 -5.16 1.51 -23.45
C GLY A 786 -4.56 1.94 -22.12
N LYS A 787 -3.93 1.02 -21.39
CA LYS A 787 -2.89 1.33 -20.42
C LYS A 787 -1.52 1.07 -21.03
N ASN A 788 -0.49 1.69 -20.47
CA ASN A 788 0.89 1.58 -20.92
C ASN A 788 1.86 1.69 -19.74
N ASP A 789 3.09 1.21 -19.95
CA ASP A 789 4.21 1.33 -19.02
C ASP A 789 5.54 1.38 -19.80
N THR A 790 6.63 1.82 -19.14
CA THR A 790 7.96 1.94 -19.74
C THR A 790 9.07 1.45 -18.83
N ALA A 791 9.98 0.65 -19.38
CA ALA A 791 11.23 0.27 -18.75
C ALA A 791 12.41 0.67 -19.64
N SER A 792 13.55 1.01 -19.03
CA SER A 792 14.77 1.40 -19.74
C SER A 792 16.00 0.72 -19.18
N THR A 793 16.97 0.46 -20.05
CA THR A 793 18.33 0.04 -19.68
C THR A 793 19.37 0.85 -20.43
N ILE A 794 20.58 0.91 -19.91
CA ILE A 794 21.74 1.49 -20.59
C ILE A 794 22.51 0.35 -21.24
N VAL A 795 23.02 0.58 -22.46
CA VAL A 795 23.88 -0.37 -23.16
C VAL A 795 25.27 -0.38 -22.51
N GLU A 796 25.68 -1.52 -21.96
CA GLU A 796 26.99 -1.74 -21.34
C GLU A 796 28.14 -1.69 -22.36
N GLU A 797 29.23 -1.00 -22.02
CA GLU A 797 30.48 -0.97 -22.79
C GLU A 797 31.17 -2.34 -22.80
N LYS A 798 31.88 -2.66 -23.89
CA LYS A 798 32.64 -3.91 -23.99
C LYS A 798 33.82 -3.88 -23.00
N ILE A 799 33.73 -4.69 -21.94
CA ILE A 799 34.77 -4.75 -20.90
C ILE A 799 35.99 -5.52 -21.41
N VAL A 800 37.16 -4.87 -21.43
CA VAL A 800 38.48 -5.49 -21.66
C VAL A 800 39.26 -5.51 -20.34
N VAL A 801 39.84 -6.66 -19.97
CA VAL A 801 40.57 -6.82 -18.70
C VAL A 801 42.08 -6.64 -18.92
N ALA A 802 42.72 -5.79 -18.12
CA ALA A 802 44.15 -5.58 -18.16
C ALA A 802 44.94 -6.68 -17.41
N PRO A 803 46.21 -6.97 -17.76
CA PRO A 803 47.06 -7.83 -16.97
C PRO A 803 47.36 -7.24 -15.59
N VAL A 804 47.26 -8.04 -14.53
CA VAL A 804 47.60 -7.68 -13.13
C VAL A 804 48.84 -8.42 -12.64
N ASP A 805 49.49 -7.90 -11.59
CA ASP A 805 50.76 -8.39 -11.10
C ASP A 805 50.63 -9.80 -10.47
N PRO A 806 51.36 -10.82 -10.94
CA PRO A 806 51.30 -12.17 -10.38
C PRO A 806 51.86 -12.26 -8.95
N LEU A 807 52.53 -11.23 -8.43
CA LEU A 807 52.93 -11.12 -7.02
C LEU A 807 51.97 -10.24 -6.19
N ASP A 808 51.20 -9.37 -6.83
CA ASP A 808 50.26 -8.43 -6.21
C ASP A 808 48.98 -8.25 -7.07
N PRO A 809 48.03 -9.20 -7.01
CA PRO A 809 46.92 -9.28 -7.97
C PRO A 809 45.92 -8.12 -7.99
N GLU A 810 46.08 -7.11 -7.12
CA GLU A 810 45.31 -5.87 -7.11
C GLU A 810 45.90 -4.78 -8.03
N THR A 811 47.15 -4.95 -8.49
CA THR A 811 47.91 -3.94 -9.25
C THR A 811 47.96 -4.27 -10.74
N GLU A 812 47.43 -3.41 -11.61
CA GLU A 812 47.59 -3.52 -13.08
C GLU A 812 49.03 -3.29 -13.53
N ILE A 813 49.48 -4.04 -14.54
CA ILE A 813 50.84 -4.01 -15.08
C ILE A 813 50.89 -4.10 -16.61
N ALA A 814 52.02 -3.68 -17.19
CA ALA A 814 52.33 -3.83 -18.62
C ALA A 814 53.50 -4.81 -18.83
N PRO A 815 53.27 -6.09 -19.15
CA PRO A 815 54.35 -7.04 -19.45
C PRO A 815 55.06 -6.72 -20.79
N GLU A 816 56.36 -7.02 -20.89
CA GLU A 816 57.19 -6.62 -22.06
C GLU A 816 56.89 -7.36 -23.38
N ASN A 817 56.46 -8.62 -23.27
CA ASN A 817 56.43 -9.62 -24.35
C ASN A 817 55.00 -10.11 -24.57
N LYS A 818 54.06 -9.17 -24.76
CA LYS A 818 52.63 -9.47 -24.95
C LYS A 818 52.43 -10.55 -26.02
N PRO A 819 51.71 -11.64 -25.72
CA PRO A 819 51.38 -12.69 -26.68
C PRO A 819 50.34 -12.19 -27.70
N GLU A 820 50.16 -12.93 -28.79
CA GLU A 820 49.02 -12.76 -29.70
C GLU A 820 47.76 -13.34 -29.03
N ILE A 821 46.84 -12.47 -28.62
CA ILE A 821 45.55 -12.79 -28.00
C ILE A 821 44.43 -12.16 -28.86
N PRO A 822 43.32 -12.87 -29.15
CA PRO A 822 42.17 -12.27 -29.85
C PRO A 822 41.54 -11.11 -29.07
N GLU A 823 41.17 -10.03 -29.76
CA GLU A 823 40.49 -8.88 -29.14
C GLU A 823 39.03 -9.19 -28.75
N ASP A 824 38.44 -10.24 -29.32
CA ASP A 824 37.04 -10.65 -29.16
C ASP A 824 36.93 -12.01 -28.45
N GLN A 825 37.03 -12.00 -27.11
CA GLN A 825 36.91 -13.20 -26.27
C GLN A 825 35.59 -13.27 -25.46
N GLY A 826 34.80 -12.20 -25.41
CA GLY A 826 33.60 -12.11 -24.58
C GLY A 826 33.89 -12.13 -23.07
N ARG A 827 32.90 -12.53 -22.27
CA ARG A 827 32.97 -12.53 -20.79
C ARG A 827 33.92 -13.58 -20.17
N LEU A 828 34.34 -14.61 -20.90
CA LEU A 828 35.38 -15.57 -20.48
C LEU A 828 36.65 -15.34 -21.31
N SER A 829 37.66 -14.68 -20.73
CA SER A 829 38.85 -14.22 -21.46
C SER A 829 40.16 -14.78 -20.91
N LEU A 830 41.12 -14.99 -21.82
CA LEU A 830 42.54 -15.18 -21.52
C LEU A 830 43.19 -13.80 -21.66
N ASP A 831 43.57 -13.18 -20.54
CA ASP A 831 43.96 -11.77 -20.51
C ASP A 831 45.47 -11.59 -20.74
N PHE A 832 46.28 -12.56 -20.32
CA PHE A 832 47.73 -12.57 -20.53
C PHE A 832 48.34 -13.99 -20.47
N VAL A 833 49.44 -14.19 -21.20
CA VAL A 833 50.31 -15.39 -21.16
C VAL A 833 51.77 -14.94 -21.32
N SER A 834 52.66 -15.37 -20.42
CA SER A 834 54.10 -15.08 -20.52
C SER A 834 54.76 -15.87 -21.66
N GLN A 835 55.63 -15.23 -22.44
CA GLN A 835 56.49 -15.92 -23.42
C GLN A 835 57.82 -16.36 -22.79
N PHE A 836 58.21 -17.62 -22.98
CA PHE A 836 59.40 -18.19 -22.34
C PHE A 836 60.68 -17.93 -23.14
N ASN A 837 61.59 -17.13 -22.58
CA ASN A 837 62.92 -16.90 -23.14
C ASN A 837 63.99 -17.65 -22.34
N PHE A 838 64.73 -18.57 -22.98
CA PHE A 838 65.77 -19.40 -22.33
C PHE A 838 67.19 -18.81 -22.43
N ASP A 839 67.38 -17.68 -23.11
CA ASP A 839 68.67 -16.98 -23.29
C ASP A 839 69.79 -17.87 -23.90
N THR A 840 71.03 -17.36 -23.92
CA THR A 840 72.21 -18.02 -24.49
C THR A 840 72.74 -19.10 -23.54
N GLN A 841 72.50 -20.35 -23.87
CA GLN A 841 72.89 -21.49 -23.05
C GLN A 841 74.14 -22.23 -23.57
N LYS A 842 74.87 -22.88 -22.64
CA LYS A 842 76.00 -23.76 -23.01
C LYS A 842 75.49 -25.14 -23.39
N ILE A 843 75.86 -25.61 -24.58
CA ILE A 843 75.57 -26.97 -25.06
C ILE A 843 76.09 -28.02 -24.06
N SER A 844 75.18 -28.91 -23.63
CA SER A 844 75.48 -30.09 -22.83
C SER A 844 75.57 -31.36 -23.68
N VAL A 845 76.37 -32.33 -23.22
CA VAL A 845 76.47 -33.70 -23.78
C VAL A 845 75.77 -34.75 -22.90
N SER A 846 75.12 -34.31 -21.83
CA SER A 846 74.25 -35.09 -20.94
C SER A 846 72.87 -34.43 -20.85
N ASP A 847 71.90 -35.11 -20.24
CA ASP A 847 70.60 -34.53 -19.90
C ASP A 847 70.78 -33.19 -19.18
N GLN A 848 70.06 -32.15 -19.60
CA GLN A 848 70.20 -30.80 -19.08
C GLN A 848 68.87 -30.05 -19.13
N THR A 849 68.51 -29.40 -18.03
CA THR A 849 67.41 -28.43 -17.99
C THR A 849 67.97 -27.01 -18.08
N TYR A 850 67.47 -26.21 -19.01
CA TYR A 850 67.74 -24.78 -19.10
C TYR A 850 66.51 -24.02 -18.61
N TYR A 851 66.68 -23.04 -17.72
CA TYR A 851 65.54 -22.31 -17.16
C TYR A 851 65.24 -21.05 -17.97
N ALA A 852 63.96 -20.72 -18.11
CA ALA A 852 63.54 -19.48 -18.73
C ALA A 852 63.78 -18.30 -17.79
N GLN A 853 64.01 -17.12 -18.36
CA GLN A 853 64.03 -15.87 -17.62
C GLN A 853 62.65 -15.58 -17.00
N PRO A 854 62.60 -14.89 -15.85
CA PRO A 854 61.36 -14.34 -15.31
C PRO A 854 60.66 -13.37 -16.27
N GLN A 855 59.38 -13.12 -16.03
CA GLN A 855 58.60 -12.13 -16.77
C GLN A 855 59.01 -10.71 -16.35
N ARG A 856 59.44 -9.88 -17.31
CA ARG A 856 59.76 -8.46 -17.07
C ARG A 856 58.59 -7.55 -17.44
N LEU A 857 58.57 -6.37 -16.85
CA LEU A 857 57.55 -5.34 -17.06
C LEU A 857 58.09 -4.19 -17.93
N LEU A 858 57.19 -3.37 -18.45
CA LEU A 858 57.50 -2.10 -19.10
C LEU A 858 57.35 -0.94 -18.10
N ASN A 859 58.22 0.05 -18.23
CA ASN A 859 58.06 1.37 -17.60
C ASN A 859 56.96 2.17 -18.33
N GLU A 860 56.50 3.28 -17.73
CA GLU A 860 55.51 4.19 -18.33
C GLU A 860 55.92 4.74 -19.72
N ASP A 861 57.23 4.82 -20.00
CA ASP A 861 57.78 5.28 -21.29
C ASP A 861 57.88 4.16 -22.36
N GLY A 862 57.43 2.94 -22.04
CA GLY A 862 57.48 1.77 -22.90
C GLY A 862 58.84 1.06 -22.98
N THR A 863 59.84 1.46 -22.18
CA THR A 863 61.10 0.74 -22.05
C THR A 863 61.01 -0.44 -21.08
N VAL A 864 61.88 -1.44 -21.22
CA VAL A 864 61.92 -2.59 -20.31
C VAL A 864 62.41 -2.20 -18.91
N ASN A 865 61.70 -2.64 -17.87
CA ASN A 865 62.14 -2.53 -16.48
C ASN A 865 63.08 -3.70 -16.13
N GLU A 866 64.39 -3.43 -16.18
CA GLU A 866 65.46 -4.38 -15.85
C GLU A 866 65.66 -4.59 -14.32
N SER A 867 64.83 -3.97 -13.47
CA SER A 867 64.93 -4.06 -12.01
C SER A 867 63.80 -4.85 -11.35
N GLU A 868 62.72 -5.13 -12.08
CA GLU A 868 61.50 -5.75 -11.57
C GLU A 868 61.10 -6.97 -12.38
N GLU A 869 61.52 -8.14 -11.88
CA GLU A 869 61.16 -9.45 -12.40
C GLU A 869 59.93 -10.01 -11.68
N ARG A 870 59.09 -10.75 -12.42
CA ARG A 870 57.90 -11.45 -11.94
C ARG A 870 57.92 -12.93 -12.35
N PRO A 871 57.24 -13.83 -11.62
CA PRO A 871 56.96 -15.18 -12.10
C PRO A 871 56.36 -15.16 -13.50
N ASN A 872 56.74 -16.14 -14.34
CA ASN A 872 56.00 -16.38 -15.57
C ASN A 872 54.57 -16.80 -15.20
N PHE A 873 53.56 -16.25 -15.85
CA PHE A 873 52.16 -16.43 -15.49
C PHE A 873 51.20 -16.42 -16.68
N VAL A 874 49.98 -16.88 -16.41
CA VAL A 874 48.79 -16.78 -17.26
C VAL A 874 47.67 -16.16 -16.44
N GLN A 875 46.91 -15.26 -17.05
CA GLN A 875 45.73 -14.64 -16.44
C GLN A 875 44.46 -15.01 -17.20
N ILE A 876 43.41 -15.35 -16.45
CA ILE A 876 42.10 -15.77 -16.94
C ILE A 876 41.06 -14.93 -16.19
N SER A 877 40.03 -14.44 -16.87
CA SER A 877 38.89 -13.77 -16.25
C SER A 877 37.56 -14.40 -16.68
N ASP A 878 36.80 -14.95 -15.74
CA ASP A 878 35.41 -15.39 -15.98
C ASP A 878 34.41 -14.40 -15.35
N ARG A 879 33.80 -13.59 -16.22
CA ARG A 879 32.84 -12.53 -15.89
C ARG A 879 31.41 -12.90 -16.28
N ARG A 880 31.15 -14.16 -16.66
CA ARG A 880 29.81 -14.65 -17.02
C ARG A 880 28.86 -14.62 -15.83
N ALA A 881 27.59 -14.33 -16.09
CA ALA A 881 26.56 -14.37 -15.07
C ALA A 881 26.32 -15.81 -14.59
N GLY A 882 25.73 -15.99 -13.40
CA GLY A 882 25.58 -17.32 -12.78
C GLY A 882 24.75 -18.32 -13.62
N ASN A 883 23.84 -17.82 -14.46
CA ASN A 883 23.01 -18.59 -15.39
C ASN A 883 23.74 -18.96 -16.71
N GLU A 884 24.92 -18.39 -16.98
CA GLU A 884 25.73 -18.60 -18.19
C GLU A 884 26.99 -19.44 -17.92
N ARG A 885 27.23 -19.78 -16.64
CA ARG A 885 28.46 -20.41 -16.18
C ARG A 885 28.33 -21.92 -16.13
N SER A 886 29.06 -22.59 -17.02
CA SER A 886 29.18 -24.06 -17.08
C SER A 886 30.55 -24.59 -16.62
N GLY A 887 31.42 -23.72 -16.09
CA GLY A 887 32.84 -23.99 -15.85
C GLY A 887 33.73 -23.71 -17.06
N TRP A 888 35.03 -23.96 -16.91
CA TRP A 888 36.05 -23.73 -17.95
C TRP A 888 37.32 -24.56 -17.73
N GLN A 889 38.12 -24.72 -18.79
CA GLN A 889 39.39 -25.44 -18.78
C GLN A 889 40.50 -24.63 -19.44
N LEU A 890 41.66 -24.53 -18.79
CA LEU A 890 42.89 -24.01 -19.41
C LEU A 890 43.81 -25.17 -19.79
N SER A 891 44.31 -25.13 -21.02
CA SER A 891 45.24 -26.11 -21.56
C SER A 891 46.32 -25.47 -22.42
N VAL A 892 47.45 -26.16 -22.57
CA VAL A 892 48.57 -25.74 -23.41
C VAL A 892 49.02 -26.89 -24.32
N THR A 893 49.42 -26.54 -25.54
CA THR A 893 50.04 -27.45 -26.50
C THR A 893 51.33 -26.82 -27.00
N GLN A 894 52.46 -27.52 -26.89
CA GLN A 894 53.66 -27.18 -27.65
C GLN A 894 53.47 -27.69 -29.08
N ASN A 895 53.33 -26.79 -30.06
CA ASN A 895 52.89 -27.13 -31.41
C ASN A 895 53.90 -28.02 -32.15
N GLU A 896 55.20 -27.68 -32.07
CA GLU A 896 56.29 -28.45 -32.68
C GLU A 896 57.47 -28.62 -31.71
N GLN A 897 58.39 -29.51 -32.06
CA GLN A 897 59.69 -29.57 -31.39
C GLN A 897 60.47 -28.27 -31.61
N PHE A 898 61.30 -27.87 -30.65
CA PHE A 898 62.20 -26.71 -30.79
C PHE A 898 63.06 -26.86 -32.04
N ARG A 899 62.99 -25.90 -32.95
CA ARG A 899 63.60 -25.96 -34.29
C ARG A 899 64.47 -24.73 -34.54
N ASN A 900 65.58 -24.89 -35.26
CA ASN A 900 66.39 -23.77 -35.76
C ASN A 900 65.99 -23.36 -37.19
N GLU A 901 66.49 -22.22 -37.68
CA GLU A 901 66.20 -21.71 -39.03
C GLU A 901 66.60 -22.68 -40.16
N SER A 902 67.54 -23.60 -39.92
CA SER A 902 67.96 -24.63 -40.87
C SER A 902 67.14 -25.93 -40.80
N GLY A 903 66.12 -25.97 -39.93
CA GLY A 903 65.18 -27.08 -39.79
C GLY A 903 65.59 -28.15 -38.77
N HIS A 904 66.77 -28.07 -38.15
CA HIS A 904 67.23 -29.05 -37.15
C HIS A 904 66.42 -28.92 -35.86
N GLU A 905 66.03 -30.05 -35.28
CA GLU A 905 65.16 -30.13 -34.11
C GLU A 905 65.91 -30.55 -32.84
N LEU A 906 65.49 -30.03 -31.69
CA LEU A 906 65.89 -30.55 -30.38
C LEU A 906 65.09 -31.82 -30.02
N ILE A 907 65.21 -32.87 -30.84
CA ILE A 907 64.43 -34.10 -30.72
C ILE A 907 64.46 -34.65 -29.28
N GLY A 908 63.25 -34.88 -28.74
CA GLY A 908 63.03 -35.37 -27.38
C GLY A 908 63.00 -34.28 -26.30
N SER A 909 63.20 -33.00 -26.64
CA SER A 909 63.07 -31.91 -25.66
C SER A 909 61.61 -31.59 -25.34
N GLU A 910 61.36 -31.21 -24.08
CA GLU A 910 60.03 -30.88 -23.53
C GLU A 910 60.12 -29.66 -22.61
N ILE A 911 59.03 -28.91 -22.47
CA ILE A 911 58.92 -27.82 -21.48
C ILE A 911 58.36 -28.41 -20.18
N GLN A 912 58.95 -28.00 -19.06
CA GLN A 912 58.63 -28.44 -17.71
C GLN A 912 58.20 -27.24 -16.87
N LEU A 913 56.98 -27.25 -16.36
CA LEU A 913 56.44 -26.20 -15.48
C LEU A 913 56.48 -26.67 -14.02
N PHE A 914 57.06 -25.86 -13.15
CA PHE A 914 57.25 -26.13 -11.73
C PHE A 914 56.62 -25.01 -10.88
N ASN A 915 56.48 -25.26 -9.57
CA ASN A 915 56.06 -24.25 -8.57
C ASN A 915 54.73 -23.55 -8.94
N GLN A 916 53.78 -24.31 -9.48
CA GLN A 916 52.48 -23.82 -9.92
C GLN A 916 51.67 -23.31 -8.72
N GLU A 917 51.21 -22.07 -8.80
CA GLU A 917 50.35 -21.45 -7.79
C GLU A 917 49.20 -20.70 -8.47
N LEU A 918 48.04 -20.65 -7.82
CA LEU A 918 46.89 -19.84 -8.21
C LEU A 918 46.73 -18.69 -7.23
N VAL A 919 46.56 -17.47 -7.72
CA VAL A 919 46.27 -16.28 -6.91
C VAL A 919 45.17 -15.42 -7.55
N THR A 920 44.45 -14.68 -6.72
CA THR A 920 43.43 -13.70 -7.10
C THR A 920 43.37 -12.62 -6.02
N ALA A 921 42.94 -11.41 -6.40
CA ALA A 921 42.58 -10.33 -5.47
C ALA A 921 41.12 -10.42 -4.99
N GLN A 922 40.22 -10.98 -5.82
CA GLN A 922 38.77 -10.82 -5.66
C GLN A 922 38.15 -11.79 -4.65
N GLY A 923 38.93 -12.78 -4.17
CA GLY A 923 38.43 -13.90 -3.40
C GLY A 923 37.58 -14.86 -4.26
N GLY A 924 36.88 -15.79 -3.60
CA GLY A 924 36.08 -16.82 -4.27
C GLY A 924 36.75 -18.20 -4.31
N MET A 925 36.05 -19.18 -4.91
CA MET A 925 36.52 -20.56 -4.95
C MET A 925 37.49 -20.78 -6.12
N ALA A 926 38.70 -21.23 -5.80
CA ALA A 926 39.78 -21.38 -6.78
C ALA A 926 39.50 -22.51 -7.79
N PRO A 927 39.91 -22.34 -9.06
CA PRO A 927 39.90 -23.44 -10.02
C PRO A 927 40.90 -24.53 -9.58
N THR A 928 40.67 -25.77 -10.00
CA THR A 928 41.49 -26.91 -9.62
C THR A 928 42.74 -27.03 -10.50
N LEU A 929 43.90 -27.15 -9.85
CA LEU A 929 45.18 -27.53 -10.48
C LEU A 929 45.22 -29.04 -10.74
N GLN A 930 45.76 -29.47 -11.89
CA GLN A 930 46.08 -30.88 -12.12
C GLN A 930 47.19 -31.36 -11.16
N GLU A 931 46.99 -32.50 -10.47
CA GLU A 931 47.88 -33.03 -9.41
C GLU A 931 49.22 -33.61 -9.93
N GLU A 932 49.99 -32.83 -10.68
CA GLU A 932 51.38 -33.14 -11.04
C GLU A 932 52.31 -32.03 -10.52
N THR A 933 53.29 -32.42 -9.68
CA THR A 933 54.32 -31.52 -9.14
C THR A 933 55.26 -30.95 -10.22
N THR A 934 55.19 -31.46 -11.46
CA THR A 934 55.89 -30.94 -12.63
C THR A 934 55.06 -31.25 -13.87
N GLN A 935 54.48 -30.24 -14.49
CA GLN A 935 53.75 -30.43 -15.75
C GLN A 935 54.76 -30.58 -16.89
N ARG A 936 54.69 -31.69 -17.60
CA ARG A 936 55.50 -31.94 -18.80
C ARG A 936 54.68 -31.65 -20.05
N ILE A 937 55.07 -30.60 -20.77
CA ILE A 937 54.47 -30.19 -22.03
C ILE A 937 55.23 -30.89 -23.14
N ILE A 938 54.70 -32.02 -23.58
CA ILE A 938 55.28 -32.85 -24.64
C ILE A 938 54.86 -32.24 -25.99
N PRO A 939 55.78 -32.07 -26.97
CA PRO A 939 55.44 -31.58 -28.30
C PRO A 939 54.29 -32.36 -28.95
N ASN A 940 53.42 -31.67 -29.68
CA ASN A 940 52.20 -32.18 -30.31
C ASN A 940 51.17 -32.80 -29.33
N THR A 941 51.30 -32.58 -28.02
CA THR A 941 50.38 -33.13 -27.00
C THR A 941 49.69 -32.01 -26.23
N LYS A 942 48.35 -31.98 -26.25
CA LYS A 942 47.54 -31.07 -25.42
C LYS A 942 47.62 -31.50 -23.96
N LYS A 943 48.06 -30.60 -23.08
CA LYS A 943 48.13 -30.80 -21.64
C LYS A 943 47.15 -29.86 -20.95
N ILE A 944 46.24 -30.41 -20.16
CA ILE A 944 45.34 -29.66 -19.28
C ILE A 944 46.14 -29.20 -18.06
N LEU A 945 45.91 -27.96 -17.62
CA LEU A 945 46.60 -27.36 -16.47
C LEU A 945 45.61 -27.00 -15.35
N LEU A 946 44.50 -26.35 -15.72
CA LEU A 946 43.45 -25.88 -14.80
C LEU A 946 42.08 -26.37 -15.24
N GLN A 947 41.20 -26.57 -14.27
CA GLN A 947 39.78 -26.80 -14.50
C GLN A 947 38.92 -26.11 -13.44
N ALA A 948 37.96 -25.30 -13.88
CA ALA A 948 36.89 -24.74 -13.07
C ALA A 948 35.57 -25.48 -13.36
N ASP A 949 34.77 -25.68 -12.32
CA ASP A 949 33.37 -26.09 -12.39
C ASP A 949 32.44 -24.85 -12.34
N GLU A 950 31.14 -25.07 -12.11
CA GLU A 950 30.13 -23.99 -12.07
C GLU A 950 30.26 -23.07 -10.83
N GLU A 951 30.87 -23.55 -9.74
CA GLU A 951 31.00 -22.80 -8.49
C GLU A 951 32.39 -22.18 -8.29
N SER A 952 33.40 -22.58 -9.07
CA SER A 952 34.80 -22.14 -8.98
C SER A 952 35.26 -21.31 -10.19
N GLY A 953 36.45 -20.71 -10.09
CA GLY A 953 37.10 -20.03 -11.21
C GLY A 953 36.42 -18.74 -11.70
N THR A 954 35.50 -18.18 -10.91
CA THR A 954 34.82 -16.90 -11.19
C THR A 954 35.75 -15.72 -10.89
N GLY A 955 35.66 -14.65 -11.65
CA GLY A 955 36.54 -13.48 -11.51
C GLY A 955 37.90 -13.69 -12.16
N THR A 956 38.87 -12.86 -11.80
CA THR A 956 40.23 -12.87 -12.37
C THR A 956 41.15 -13.80 -11.57
N TRP A 957 41.75 -14.79 -12.25
CA TRP A 957 42.66 -15.78 -11.70
C TRP A 957 44.02 -15.74 -12.41
N ILE A 958 45.09 -15.73 -11.62
CA ILE A 958 46.46 -15.77 -12.10
C ILE A 958 47.06 -17.14 -11.78
N TYR A 959 47.39 -17.90 -12.82
CA TYR A 959 48.22 -19.11 -12.75
C TYR A 959 49.68 -18.71 -12.90
N ARG A 960 50.40 -18.62 -11.77
CA ARG A 960 51.80 -18.22 -11.72
C ARG A 960 52.74 -19.41 -11.53
N LEU A 961 53.91 -19.32 -12.14
CA LEU A 961 54.96 -20.33 -12.10
C LEU A 961 56.06 -19.81 -11.18
N GLY A 962 55.89 -20.12 -9.89
CA GLY A 962 56.74 -19.68 -8.79
C GLY A 962 56.36 -18.33 -8.20
N ASN A 963 57.26 -17.85 -7.34
CA ASN A 963 57.18 -16.59 -6.61
C ASN A 963 58.50 -15.81 -6.79
N GLN A 964 58.65 -14.68 -6.09
CA GLN A 964 59.83 -13.81 -6.22
C GLN A 964 61.17 -14.54 -5.98
N GLN A 965 61.20 -15.64 -5.22
CA GLN A 965 62.42 -16.41 -4.94
C GLN A 965 62.62 -17.60 -5.91
N THR A 966 61.57 -18.09 -6.58
CA THR A 966 61.61 -19.31 -7.41
C THR A 966 61.35 -19.09 -8.90
N ALA A 967 60.90 -17.90 -9.32
CA ALA A 967 60.54 -17.56 -10.70
C ALA A 967 61.59 -18.02 -11.74
N ASN A 968 62.88 -17.72 -11.49
CA ASN A 968 64.01 -18.05 -12.37
C ASN A 968 64.33 -19.56 -12.50
N LYS A 969 63.55 -20.44 -11.87
CA LYS A 969 63.66 -21.90 -11.96
C LYS A 969 62.30 -22.61 -12.13
N SER A 970 61.25 -21.86 -12.44
CA SER A 970 59.89 -22.40 -12.51
C SER A 970 59.42 -22.82 -13.91
N VAL A 971 60.16 -22.43 -14.95
CA VAL A 971 59.97 -22.91 -16.33
C VAL A 971 61.30 -23.45 -16.83
N GLY A 972 61.34 -24.74 -17.21
CA GLY A 972 62.54 -25.40 -17.70
C GLY A 972 62.35 -26.04 -19.08
N LEU A 973 63.31 -25.88 -19.97
CA LEU A 973 63.47 -26.66 -21.19
C LEU A 973 64.39 -27.84 -20.89
N TYR A 974 63.82 -29.05 -20.81
CA TYR A 974 64.59 -30.28 -20.65
C TYR A 974 65.07 -30.78 -22.01
N VAL A 975 66.39 -30.88 -22.20
CA VAL A 975 67.02 -31.43 -23.40
C VAL A 975 67.71 -32.75 -23.04
N PRO A 976 67.26 -33.90 -23.59
CA PRO A 976 67.83 -35.19 -23.27
C PRO A 976 69.20 -35.43 -23.91
N ARG A 977 69.95 -36.36 -23.34
CA ARG A 977 71.20 -36.87 -23.89
C ARG A 977 70.94 -37.57 -25.23
N GLY A 978 71.52 -37.01 -26.29
CA GLY A 978 71.47 -37.57 -27.66
C GLY A 978 70.88 -36.62 -28.69
N THR A 979 70.31 -35.49 -28.26
CA THR A 979 69.71 -34.47 -29.13
C THR A 979 70.71 -33.76 -30.06
N ASN A 980 72.00 -33.72 -29.71
CA ASN A 980 73.08 -33.10 -30.51
C ASN A 980 72.73 -31.68 -31.02
N PRO A 981 72.52 -30.70 -30.12
CA PRO A 981 72.20 -29.33 -30.50
C PRO A 981 73.37 -28.63 -31.21
N GLU A 982 73.05 -27.72 -32.13
CA GLU A 982 73.99 -26.83 -32.81
C GLU A 982 74.11 -25.50 -32.05
N ALA A 983 75.19 -24.74 -32.28
CA ALA A 983 75.42 -23.45 -31.64
C ALA A 983 74.64 -22.33 -32.37
N THR A 984 73.31 -22.37 -32.26
CA THR A 984 72.36 -21.47 -32.94
C THR A 984 71.07 -21.32 -32.13
N SER A 985 70.18 -20.42 -32.55
CA SER A 985 68.86 -20.21 -31.93
C SER A 985 67.88 -21.33 -32.26
N TYR A 986 67.06 -21.71 -31.27
CA TYR A 986 65.95 -22.64 -31.42
C TYR A 986 64.66 -22.01 -30.86
N SER A 987 63.54 -22.21 -31.54
CA SER A 987 62.23 -21.72 -31.10
C SER A 987 61.12 -22.76 -31.33
N THR A 988 60.00 -22.57 -30.65
CA THR A 988 58.73 -23.27 -30.88
C THR A 988 57.57 -22.34 -30.50
N THR A 989 56.35 -22.68 -30.90
CA THR A 989 55.13 -21.95 -30.54
C THR A 989 54.30 -22.76 -29.55
N LEU A 990 53.73 -22.07 -28.55
CA LEU A 990 52.76 -22.63 -27.62
C LEU A 990 51.36 -22.14 -28.00
N THR A 991 50.43 -23.06 -28.19
CA THR A 991 49.00 -22.73 -28.27
C THR A 991 48.40 -22.89 -26.88
N TRP A 992 47.86 -21.81 -26.34
CA TRP A 992 47.05 -21.82 -25.12
C TRP A 992 45.58 -21.80 -25.51
N GLU A 993 44.79 -22.66 -24.88
CA GLU A 993 43.37 -22.80 -25.19
C GLU A 993 42.58 -22.75 -23.87
N LEU A 994 41.74 -21.72 -23.76
CA LEU A 994 40.70 -21.56 -22.75
C LEU A 994 39.38 -22.00 -23.37
N SER A 995 38.73 -23.02 -22.81
CA SER A 995 37.46 -23.55 -23.32
C SER A 995 36.39 -23.55 -22.24
N ALA A 996 35.20 -23.06 -22.56
CA ALA A 996 34.00 -23.34 -21.78
C ALA A 996 33.66 -24.83 -21.96
N VAL A 997 33.45 -25.53 -20.84
CA VAL A 997 33.06 -26.93 -20.84
C VAL A 997 31.56 -26.96 -20.53
N PRO A 998 30.67 -27.52 -21.38
CA PRO A 998 29.28 -27.70 -20.99
C PRO A 998 29.17 -28.73 -19.85
N GLY A 999 28.29 -28.48 -18.88
CA GLY A 999 27.93 -29.50 -17.88
C GLY A 999 27.39 -30.77 -18.54
N ASN A 1000 27.70 -31.94 -17.96
CA ASN A 1000 27.21 -33.26 -18.42
C ASN A 1000 25.83 -33.59 -17.87
#